data_AF-H2YIV2-F1
#
_entry.id   AF-H2YIV2-F1
#
_cell.length_a   1.000
_cell.length_b   1.000
_cell.length_c   1.000
_cell.angle_alpha   90.00
_cell.angle_beta   90.00
_cell.angle_gamma   90.00
#
_symmetry.space_group_name_H-M   'P 1'
#
loop_
_entity.id
_entity.type
_entity.pdbx_description
1 polymer ?
#
loop_
_entity_poly.entity_id
_entity_poly.type
_entity_poly.pdbx_seq_one_letter_code
_entity_poly.pdbx_strand_id
1 'polypeptide(L)'
;DFLAENNLCGQTLLRLVSRGNAVIAELLRLSDFIPSVFKLDNKHEQMKYGPIVSDFSYFRGSELFENRIEQNPQLQDLDDEFRENNIQILSRFYLAFESIHKYVVDLNRFLDELNEGVYIQQTLESVLINQDGKQLMCEALFLYGVMLLVIDMKIDGLVRERMLVAYYRYSGAARGAGSDSNIDDVCKLLRSTGYSNAAGAKRPANYPESYFARVMVNPVFVSMVVGRLRSDDVYSQVSAYPLPEHRSTALSTQASMLYVALYFEPDILHSQQAKMREIVDKFFPDNWVTSFYMGNLVNLVEAWEPYKAAKTAMLNTLELNNCKQHALNHGQQLRTSVQSVNHFLKEGVLTSEFMLDNIPKLMNTLRECNVTMRWLMLHSINTGNLTTMSGCDLHKKCKQLRELVLVTTSIKQSDIFILLLNTAQLELKLKDMFRKMLQDKETTWGKCKAEGVDRMNELAEVFSGTKPLTRIERNDQLKTWFEQISNQITKLDYADSTSAGRKMVQLIQALEEVQEFHQLENNLQVRQFLADTRQFLHQMIRTVNIREEVLITMEIIADLSYAWAIVDQNYTTHMQEGIKRNPSLVTKLRSTFLKLSSTLELPLLRINQANSSDLISVSQYYSNELVAYVRKVLQIIPQTMFGLLARIVKIQTGQILELPTRLEKDRMRDYAQLDARYEVAKLTHGISTFTEGVLTMKSTLVGVIKIDPKQLLEDGIRKELVMQVARAMHQTIMFNPKAKVSELTPKLTLLAQSMDAFRRSFEYIQDYVNIYGLKIWQKEMQRIINYNVEQECNSFLRQKVEKKIGSKSEKWGLYGLQIPIPRFQPVDSSVNFIGRLAREVLTTYRWQVTTSYVDLLGTWYDNKTKNEVADTKLFTRIHGALGVYGLCGLDRLFSFMVVRELQGFISVVQRSVLKDRTWLEMLDGLWKTLLPHKKIVENPLKVYTSANQRANKVWPTFIEAAMRIGQIQLIKQQIANELNFACKFESKFLASGVATMNKALLTAVEAHYKDPERPYPSDDSMMMYELTSYLDGVGMGEAIKKIYITTKRIPHLSLLCFLFTISQLQKLQYSKPLCGLVSKKPTDAVDAPPFIIGMITLLHQFHVDDTNKFIEILGQYLRSFV
;
A
#
# COMPACT_ATOMS: atom_id res chain seq x y z
N ASP A 1 21.78 -30.98 21.04
CA ASP A 1 21.37 -29.79 20.29
C ASP A 1 20.19 -29.15 21.01
N PHE A 2 20.25 -27.85 21.32
CA PHE A 2 19.23 -27.19 22.14
C PHE A 2 17.95 -26.94 21.34
N LEU A 3 18.06 -26.74 20.04
CA LEU A 3 16.95 -26.45 19.14
C LEU A 3 16.35 -27.70 18.48
N ALA A 4 16.81 -28.91 18.84
CA ALA A 4 16.24 -30.14 18.32
C ALA A 4 14.77 -30.32 18.76
N GLU A 5 13.98 -30.99 17.92
CA GLU A 5 12.54 -31.19 18.16
C GLU A 5 12.23 -31.95 19.46
N ASN A 6 13.17 -32.77 19.92
CA ASN A 6 13.05 -33.54 21.16
C ASN A 6 13.34 -32.73 22.44
N ASN A 7 13.89 -31.50 22.32
CA ASN A 7 14.14 -30.64 23.46
C ASN A 7 12.96 -29.68 23.69
N LEU A 8 12.02 -30.09 24.54
CA LEU A 8 10.82 -29.31 24.84
C LEU A 8 11.14 -27.90 25.37
N CYS A 9 12.17 -27.75 26.22
CA CYS A 9 12.57 -26.44 26.75
C CYS A 9 13.02 -25.48 25.65
N GLY A 10 13.88 -25.95 24.74
CA GLY A 10 14.38 -25.15 23.61
C GLY A 10 13.26 -24.80 22.64
N GLN A 11 12.36 -25.74 22.36
CA GLN A 11 11.20 -25.54 21.49
C GLN A 11 10.18 -24.55 22.08
N THR A 12 9.89 -24.61 23.38
CA THR A 12 8.98 -23.64 24.04
C THR A 12 9.55 -22.22 23.95
N LEU A 13 10.84 -22.04 24.25
CA LEU A 13 11.49 -20.74 24.17
C LEU A 13 11.58 -20.22 22.72
N LEU A 14 11.91 -21.08 21.76
CA LEU A 14 11.96 -20.75 20.35
C LEU A 14 10.59 -20.31 19.82
N ARG A 15 9.51 -21.00 20.21
CA ARG A 15 8.12 -20.62 19.87
C ARG A 15 7.75 -19.27 20.48
N LEU A 16 8.16 -19.01 21.72
CA LEU A 16 7.94 -17.71 22.36
C LEU A 16 8.63 -16.58 21.58
N VAL A 17 9.93 -16.70 21.27
CA VAL A 17 10.68 -15.72 20.48
C VAL A 17 10.09 -15.55 19.06
N SER A 18 9.69 -16.65 18.41
CA SER A 18 8.99 -16.62 17.11
C SER A 18 7.69 -15.82 17.19
N ARG A 19 6.86 -16.07 18.22
CA ARG A 19 5.62 -15.33 18.44
C ARG A 19 5.90 -13.85 18.67
N GLY A 20 6.97 -13.50 19.38
CA GLY A 20 7.36 -12.12 19.61
C GLY A 20 7.63 -11.34 18.31
N ASN A 21 8.37 -11.94 17.37
CA ASN A 21 8.56 -11.35 16.05
C ASN A 21 7.25 -11.21 15.26
N ALA A 22 6.34 -12.19 15.35
CA ALA A 22 5.03 -12.12 14.71
C ALA A 22 4.13 -11.00 15.30
N VAL A 23 4.13 -10.80 16.62
CA VAL A 23 3.39 -9.71 17.26
C VAL A 23 3.89 -8.35 16.79
N ILE A 24 5.21 -8.13 16.73
CA ILE A 24 5.78 -6.86 16.25
C ILE A 24 5.38 -6.59 14.79
N ALA A 25 5.44 -7.62 13.93
CA ALA A 25 5.03 -7.49 12.53
C ALA A 25 3.54 -7.13 12.40
N GLU A 26 2.65 -7.74 13.20
CA GLU A 26 1.22 -7.40 13.19
C GLU A 26 0.96 -6.00 13.75
N LEU A 27 1.69 -5.55 14.79
CA LEU A 27 1.60 -4.18 15.31
C LEU A 27 2.01 -3.14 14.26
N LEU A 28 3.13 -3.38 13.58
CA LEU A 28 3.60 -2.51 12.51
C LEU A 28 2.60 -2.50 11.35
N ARG A 29 2.08 -3.66 10.94
CA ARG A 29 1.03 -3.78 9.92
C ARG A 29 -0.21 -2.97 10.31
N LEU A 30 -0.73 -3.17 11.52
CA LEU A 30 -1.94 -2.48 12.01
C LEU A 30 -1.76 -0.97 12.14
N SER A 31 -0.54 -0.50 12.40
CA SER A 31 -0.27 0.94 12.51
C SER A 31 -0.62 1.73 11.24
N ASP A 32 -0.57 1.10 10.06
CA ASP A 32 -0.97 1.71 8.79
C ASP A 32 -2.50 1.71 8.55
N PHE A 33 -3.27 0.97 9.37
CA PHE A 33 -4.72 0.82 9.24
C PHE A 33 -5.52 1.51 10.36
N ILE A 34 -4.90 2.38 11.16
CA ILE A 34 -5.59 3.15 12.20
C ILE A 34 -6.68 4.03 11.53
N PRO A 35 -7.97 3.87 11.87
CA PRO A 35 -9.02 4.71 11.31
C PRO A 35 -8.85 6.18 11.71
N SER A 36 -9.00 7.11 10.74
CA SER A 36 -8.83 8.56 10.98
C SER A 36 -9.75 9.10 12.07
N VAL A 37 -10.92 8.47 12.23
CA VAL A 37 -11.94 8.90 13.20
C VAL A 37 -11.44 8.79 14.66
N PHE A 38 -10.48 7.91 14.96
CA PHE A 38 -9.92 7.83 16.32
C PHE A 38 -8.80 8.85 16.58
N LYS A 39 -8.14 9.34 15.51
CA LYS A 39 -7.15 10.43 15.62
C LYS A 39 -7.82 11.75 15.94
N LEU A 40 -8.99 12.00 15.33
CA LEU A 40 -9.74 13.25 15.44
C LEU A 40 -8.90 14.47 15.04
N ASP A 41 -8.05 14.36 14.01
CA ASP A 41 -7.21 15.48 13.55
C ASP A 41 -8.03 16.56 12.83
N ASN A 42 -9.13 16.18 12.19
CA ASN A 42 -9.98 17.11 11.44
C ASN A 42 -11.08 17.72 12.32
N LYS A 43 -11.24 19.04 12.26
CA LYS A 43 -12.30 19.78 12.97
C LYS A 43 -13.72 19.25 12.69
N HIS A 44 -13.96 18.77 11.47
CA HIS A 44 -15.24 18.16 11.08
C HIS A 44 -15.46 16.78 11.73
N GLU A 45 -14.42 15.95 11.81
CA GLU A 45 -14.50 14.64 12.48
C GLU A 45 -14.65 14.81 14.00
N GLN A 46 -13.97 15.80 14.59
CA GLN A 46 -14.15 16.20 15.99
C GLN A 46 -15.60 16.59 16.30
N MET A 47 -16.21 17.43 15.47
CA MET A 47 -17.61 17.85 15.68
C MET A 47 -18.60 16.70 15.51
N LYS A 48 -18.34 15.79 14.55
CA LYS A 48 -19.26 14.70 14.24
C LYS A 48 -19.14 13.52 15.21
N TYR A 49 -17.93 13.02 15.45
CA TYR A 49 -17.70 11.78 16.21
C TYR A 49 -17.16 12.03 17.62
N GLY A 50 -16.69 13.25 17.94
CA GLY A 50 -16.23 13.60 19.28
C GLY A 50 -17.24 13.35 20.41
N PRO A 51 -18.57 13.50 20.21
CA PRO A 51 -19.54 13.13 21.23
C PRO A 51 -19.64 11.62 21.54
N ILE A 52 -19.14 10.75 20.67
CA ILE A 52 -19.28 9.28 20.74
C ILE A 52 -17.95 8.58 21.03
N VAL A 53 -16.84 9.17 20.60
CA VAL A 53 -15.49 8.66 20.82
C VAL A 53 -14.91 9.26 22.10
N SER A 54 -14.74 8.44 23.12
CA SER A 54 -14.16 8.80 24.42
C SER A 54 -12.85 8.06 24.68
N ASP A 55 -11.96 8.66 25.47
CA ASP A 55 -10.74 8.02 25.98
C ASP A 55 -11.00 7.34 27.33
N PHE A 56 -9.96 6.97 28.08
CA PHE A 56 -10.10 6.30 29.38
C PHE A 56 -10.86 7.11 30.44
N SER A 57 -11.16 8.39 30.21
CA SER A 57 -12.10 9.15 31.05
C SER A 57 -13.50 8.54 31.08
N TYR A 58 -13.89 7.77 30.06
CA TYR A 58 -15.15 7.03 30.00
C TYR A 58 -15.38 6.17 31.25
N PHE A 59 -14.37 5.44 31.72
CA PHE A 59 -14.51 4.54 32.87
C PHE A 59 -14.80 5.25 34.20
N ARG A 60 -14.61 6.58 34.27
CA ARG A 60 -14.93 7.39 35.47
C ARG A 60 -16.36 7.97 35.45
N GLY A 61 -17.04 7.93 34.31
CA GLY A 61 -18.34 8.59 34.11
C GLY A 61 -19.17 7.93 33.02
N SER A 62 -19.15 6.59 32.97
CA SER A 62 -19.81 5.79 31.92
C SER A 62 -21.30 6.06 31.85
N GLU A 63 -21.99 6.13 33.00
CA GLU A 63 -23.42 6.40 33.07
C GLU A 63 -23.81 7.76 32.47
N LEU A 64 -23.03 8.81 32.74
CA LEU A 64 -23.30 10.15 32.18
C LEU A 64 -23.09 10.20 30.66
N PHE A 65 -22.13 9.42 30.18
CA PHE A 65 -21.80 9.34 28.76
C PHE A 65 -22.88 8.56 27.99
N GLU A 66 -23.27 7.38 28.46
CA GLU A 66 -24.32 6.58 27.82
C GLU A 66 -25.68 7.30 27.90
N ASN A 67 -26.03 7.91 29.03
CA ASN A 67 -27.26 8.72 29.15
C ASN A 67 -27.32 9.87 28.12
N ARG A 68 -26.18 10.49 27.78
CA ARG A 68 -26.12 11.56 26.77
C ARG A 68 -26.39 11.01 25.36
N ILE A 69 -25.92 9.81 25.07
CA ILE A 69 -26.18 9.14 23.79
C ILE A 69 -27.65 8.70 23.75
N GLU A 70 -28.16 8.09 24.83
CA GLU A 70 -29.54 7.60 24.91
C GLU A 70 -30.61 8.70 24.82
N GLN A 71 -30.34 9.88 25.39
CA GLN A 71 -31.27 11.02 25.31
C GLN A 71 -31.36 11.64 23.91
N ASN A 72 -30.39 11.40 23.03
CA ASN A 72 -30.35 11.98 21.70
C ASN A 72 -30.45 10.90 20.60
N PRO A 73 -31.62 10.74 19.95
CA PRO A 73 -31.80 9.72 18.91
C PRO A 73 -30.86 9.90 17.70
N GLN A 74 -30.37 11.11 17.43
CA GLN A 74 -29.38 11.34 16.37
C GLN A 74 -28.00 10.78 16.75
N LEU A 75 -27.64 10.79 18.03
CA LEU A 75 -26.38 10.22 18.51
C LEU A 75 -26.46 8.71 18.61
N GLN A 76 -27.62 8.13 18.96
CA GLN A 76 -27.83 6.68 18.92
C GLN A 76 -27.66 6.13 17.51
N ASP A 77 -28.36 6.71 16.52
CA ASP A 77 -28.23 6.31 15.12
C ASP A 77 -26.77 6.42 14.63
N LEU A 78 -26.04 7.45 15.09
CA LEU A 78 -24.62 7.64 14.76
C LEU A 78 -23.70 6.62 15.46
N ASP A 79 -24.00 6.24 16.70
CA ASP A 79 -23.24 5.25 17.48
C ASP A 79 -23.40 3.85 16.89
N ASP A 80 -24.62 3.47 16.50
CA ASP A 80 -24.91 2.21 15.81
C ASP A 80 -24.22 2.15 14.44
N GLU A 81 -24.32 3.23 13.65
CA GLU A 81 -23.58 3.34 12.37
C GLU A 81 -22.07 3.22 12.60
N PHE A 82 -21.54 3.82 13.67
CA PHE A 82 -20.12 3.77 13.99
C PHE A 82 -19.68 2.36 14.41
N ARG A 83 -20.50 1.67 15.21
CA ARG A 83 -20.27 0.30 15.65
C ARG A 83 -20.23 -0.69 14.49
N GLU A 84 -21.26 -0.68 13.63
CA GLU A 84 -21.38 -1.62 12.51
C GLU A 84 -20.20 -1.52 11.54
N ASN A 85 -19.68 -0.31 11.32
CA ASN A 85 -18.54 -0.11 10.44
C ASN A 85 -17.20 -0.48 11.11
N ASN A 86 -16.96 -0.12 12.38
CA ASN A 86 -15.62 -0.24 12.98
C ASN A 86 -15.37 -1.49 13.85
N ILE A 87 -16.39 -2.29 14.19
CA ILE A 87 -16.22 -3.39 15.15
C ILE A 87 -15.20 -4.46 14.71
N GLN A 88 -15.14 -4.77 13.41
CA GLN A 88 -14.21 -5.77 12.88
C GLN A 88 -12.76 -5.31 13.00
N ILE A 89 -12.48 -4.05 12.66
CA ILE A 89 -11.13 -3.50 12.76
C ILE A 89 -10.70 -3.34 14.22
N LEU A 90 -11.60 -2.87 15.09
CA LEU A 90 -11.36 -2.76 16.53
C LEU A 90 -11.04 -4.12 17.17
N SER A 91 -11.75 -5.17 16.77
CA SER A 91 -11.49 -6.54 17.26
C SER A 91 -10.07 -7.00 16.91
N ARG A 92 -9.58 -6.68 15.69
CA ARG A 92 -8.23 -7.03 15.28
C ARG A 92 -7.16 -6.25 16.06
N PHE A 93 -7.38 -4.96 16.31
CA PHE A 93 -6.50 -4.15 17.16
C PHE A 93 -6.45 -4.68 18.59
N TYR A 94 -7.61 -5.03 19.17
CA TYR A 94 -7.67 -5.60 20.52
C TYR A 94 -6.89 -6.92 20.62
N LEU A 95 -7.04 -7.84 19.67
CA LEU A 95 -6.30 -9.11 19.66
C LEU A 95 -4.77 -8.90 19.58
N ALA A 96 -4.31 -7.90 18.82
CA ALA A 96 -2.89 -7.54 18.76
C ALA A 96 -2.39 -6.97 20.10
N PHE A 97 -3.17 -6.10 20.73
CA PHE A 97 -2.88 -5.54 22.04
C PHE A 97 -2.86 -6.60 23.15
N GLU A 98 -3.83 -7.51 23.13
CA GLU A 98 -3.89 -8.65 24.04
C GLU A 98 -2.69 -9.59 23.86
N SER A 99 -2.20 -9.75 22.62
CA SER A 99 -1.04 -10.59 22.33
C SER A 99 0.24 -10.09 22.99
N ILE A 100 0.40 -8.77 23.20
CA ILE A 100 1.54 -8.19 23.95
C ILE A 100 1.47 -8.62 25.42
N HIS A 101 0.29 -8.50 26.04
CA HIS A 101 0.10 -8.89 27.43
C HIS A 101 0.30 -10.41 27.61
N LYS A 102 -0.28 -11.22 26.72
CA LYS A 102 -0.09 -12.68 26.73
C LYS A 102 1.38 -13.07 26.56
N TYR A 103 2.15 -12.36 25.73
CA TYR A 103 3.58 -12.64 25.54
C TYR A 103 4.38 -12.56 26.86
N VAL A 104 4.20 -11.48 27.63
CA VAL A 104 4.94 -11.31 28.89
C VAL A 104 4.44 -12.26 29.99
N VAL A 105 3.14 -12.57 30.03
CA VAL A 105 2.59 -13.58 30.95
C VAL A 105 3.15 -14.96 30.63
N ASP A 106 3.20 -15.35 29.35
CA ASP A 106 3.76 -16.63 28.93
C ASP A 106 5.28 -16.69 29.17
N LEU A 107 6.00 -15.57 29.02
CA LEU A 107 7.42 -15.49 29.37
C LEU A 107 7.66 -15.70 30.86
N ASN A 108 6.89 -15.02 31.72
CA ASN A 108 7.00 -15.21 33.16
C ASN A 108 6.63 -16.64 33.56
N ARG A 109 5.56 -17.22 32.98
CA ARG A 109 5.21 -18.63 33.19
C ARG A 109 6.35 -19.58 32.80
N PHE A 110 6.99 -19.35 31.66
CA PHE A 110 8.15 -20.15 31.23
C PHE A 110 9.32 -20.04 32.22
N LEU A 111 9.58 -18.85 32.77
CA LEU A 111 10.60 -18.65 33.79
C LEU A 111 10.25 -19.37 35.10
N ASP A 112 8.97 -19.38 35.49
CA ASP A 112 8.48 -20.09 36.67
C ASP A 112 8.60 -21.60 36.48
N GLU A 113 8.20 -22.15 35.32
CA GLU A 113 8.37 -23.56 34.94
C GLU A 113 9.85 -24.01 34.96
N LEU A 114 10.77 -23.13 34.54
CA LEU A 114 12.22 -23.38 34.64
C LEU A 114 12.72 -23.43 36.09
N ASN A 115 12.18 -22.58 36.96
CA ASN A 115 12.54 -22.55 38.39
C ASN A 115 11.93 -23.74 39.15
N GLU A 116 10.72 -24.16 38.78
CA GLU A 116 10.04 -25.34 39.32
C GLU A 116 10.61 -26.68 38.82
N GLY A 117 11.48 -26.64 37.81
CA GLY A 117 12.15 -27.82 37.27
C GLY A 117 11.26 -28.68 36.38
N VAL A 118 10.25 -28.09 35.74
CA VAL A 118 9.33 -28.78 34.81
C VAL A 118 10.09 -29.37 33.62
N TYR A 119 11.14 -28.67 33.17
CA TYR A 119 12.03 -29.15 32.13
C TYR A 119 13.18 -29.97 32.74
N ILE A 120 13.10 -31.29 32.59
CA ILE A 120 14.10 -32.23 33.12
C ILE A 120 15.52 -31.81 32.69
N GLN A 121 16.42 -31.63 33.66
CA GLN A 121 17.83 -31.25 33.47
C GLN A 121 18.07 -29.85 32.84
N GLN A 122 17.06 -28.96 32.81
CA GLN A 122 17.23 -27.58 32.36
C GLN A 122 16.87 -26.61 33.48
N THR A 123 17.80 -25.71 33.81
CA THR A 123 17.62 -24.58 34.72
C THR A 123 17.88 -23.28 33.95
N LEU A 124 17.50 -22.15 34.54
CA LEU A 124 17.83 -20.84 33.97
C LEU A 124 19.34 -20.69 33.67
N GLU A 125 20.19 -21.21 34.55
CA GLU A 125 21.64 -21.18 34.39
C GLU A 125 22.14 -22.08 33.26
N SER A 126 21.61 -23.31 33.14
CA SER A 126 22.01 -24.24 32.08
C SER A 126 21.64 -23.70 30.69
N VAL A 127 20.48 -23.07 30.56
CA VAL A 127 20.01 -22.45 29.31
C VAL A 127 20.92 -21.28 28.92
N LEU A 128 21.35 -20.45 29.88
CA LEU A 128 22.25 -19.32 29.63
C LEU A 128 23.71 -19.70 29.35
N ILE A 129 24.13 -20.93 29.69
CA ILE A 129 25.44 -21.47 29.30
C ILE A 129 25.42 -21.97 27.85
N ASN A 130 24.28 -22.49 27.39
CA ASN A 130 24.11 -22.93 26.00
C ASN A 130 24.14 -21.74 25.03
N GLN A 131 24.80 -21.89 23.86
CA GLN A 131 24.90 -20.81 22.88
C GLN A 131 23.55 -20.38 22.28
N ASP A 132 22.66 -21.33 21.96
CA ASP A 132 21.35 -21.01 21.40
C ASP A 132 20.40 -20.52 22.49
N GLY A 133 20.48 -21.13 23.67
CA GLY A 133 19.69 -20.75 24.84
C GLY A 133 19.96 -19.30 25.27
N LYS A 134 21.23 -18.89 25.39
CA LYS A 134 21.58 -17.50 25.73
C LYS A 134 21.07 -16.50 24.70
N GLN A 135 21.12 -16.82 23.40
CA GLN A 135 20.61 -15.95 22.34
C GLN A 135 19.10 -15.76 22.48
N LEU A 136 18.35 -16.86 22.57
CA LEU A 136 16.89 -16.81 22.67
C LEU A 136 16.40 -16.11 23.95
N MET A 137 17.10 -16.32 25.08
CA MET A 137 16.78 -15.65 26.35
C MET A 137 17.00 -14.12 26.27
N CYS A 138 18.08 -13.68 25.62
CA CYS A 138 18.32 -12.25 25.38
C CYS A 138 17.28 -11.67 24.41
N GLU A 139 16.97 -12.40 23.33
CA GLU A 139 15.96 -12.00 22.35
C GLU A 139 14.55 -11.90 22.95
N ALA A 140 14.18 -12.80 23.86
CA ALA A 140 12.85 -12.79 24.49
C ALA A 140 12.59 -11.50 25.30
N LEU A 141 13.56 -11.09 26.14
CA LEU A 141 13.46 -9.84 26.90
C LEU A 141 13.49 -8.62 25.97
N PHE A 142 14.37 -8.64 24.97
CA PHE A 142 14.51 -7.57 23.98
C PHE A 142 13.22 -7.35 23.18
N LEU A 143 12.60 -8.43 22.66
CA LEU A 143 11.38 -8.34 21.84
C LEU A 143 10.21 -7.75 22.63
N TYR A 144 10.06 -8.09 23.92
CA TYR A 144 9.03 -7.46 24.76
C TYR A 144 9.25 -5.95 24.89
N GLY A 145 10.47 -5.52 25.20
CA GLY A 145 10.80 -4.09 25.27
C GLY A 145 10.60 -3.37 23.93
N VAL A 146 10.91 -4.02 22.81
CA VAL A 146 10.64 -3.49 21.47
C VAL A 146 9.13 -3.34 21.21
N MET A 147 8.29 -4.31 21.60
CA MET A 147 6.83 -4.20 21.44
C MET A 147 6.30 -2.95 22.14
N LEU A 148 6.74 -2.68 23.38
CA LEU A 148 6.34 -1.50 24.16
C LEU A 148 6.79 -0.20 23.49
N LEU A 149 8.05 -0.12 23.04
CA LEU A 149 8.56 1.09 22.38
C LEU A 149 7.87 1.32 21.02
N VAL A 150 7.66 0.26 20.24
CA VAL A 150 7.04 0.35 18.90
C VAL A 150 5.58 0.79 19.00
N ILE A 151 4.81 0.28 19.96
CA ILE A 151 3.40 0.67 20.10
C ILE A 151 3.25 2.14 20.47
N ASP A 152 4.07 2.66 21.40
CA ASP A 152 4.08 4.09 21.77
C ASP A 152 4.54 4.97 20.60
N MET A 153 5.47 4.47 19.79
CA MET A 153 5.98 5.19 18.63
C MET A 153 5.01 5.18 17.43
N LYS A 154 4.22 4.12 17.23
CA LYS A 154 3.36 3.99 16.05
C LYS A 154 1.91 4.37 16.30
N ILE A 155 1.44 4.25 17.54
CA ILE A 155 0.05 4.51 17.91
C ILE A 155 0.01 5.42 19.14
N ASP A 156 -0.43 6.66 18.94
CA ASP A 156 -0.51 7.66 20.03
C ASP A 156 -1.34 7.13 21.21
N GLY A 157 -0.94 7.50 22.44
CA GLY A 157 -1.60 7.05 23.67
C GLY A 157 -3.12 7.27 23.67
N LEU A 158 -3.56 8.49 23.34
CA LEU A 158 -4.99 8.81 23.29
C LEU A 158 -5.76 8.02 22.23
N VAL A 159 -5.12 7.69 21.10
CA VAL A 159 -5.74 6.89 20.03
C VAL A 159 -5.94 5.45 20.51
N ARG A 160 -4.94 4.87 21.19
CA ARG A 160 -5.05 3.54 21.81
C ARG A 160 -6.18 3.48 22.82
N GLU A 161 -6.25 4.47 23.71
CA GLU A 161 -7.29 4.56 24.74
C GLU A 161 -8.69 4.62 24.10
N ARG A 162 -8.88 5.48 23.10
CA ARG A 162 -10.16 5.61 22.39
C ARG A 162 -10.59 4.33 21.68
N MET A 163 -9.65 3.61 21.07
CA MET A 163 -9.94 2.35 20.38
C MET A 163 -10.30 1.24 21.38
N LEU A 164 -9.59 1.15 22.51
CA LEU A 164 -9.89 0.20 23.57
C LEU A 164 -11.25 0.47 24.21
N VAL A 165 -11.60 1.74 24.46
CA VAL A 165 -12.91 2.12 24.99
C VAL A 165 -14.02 1.83 23.99
N ALA A 166 -13.84 2.17 22.71
CA ALA A 166 -14.82 1.83 21.67
C ALA A 166 -15.01 0.31 21.55
N TYR A 167 -13.93 -0.47 21.58
CA TYR A 167 -14.02 -1.92 21.61
C TYR A 167 -14.78 -2.42 22.85
N TYR A 168 -14.46 -1.92 24.05
CA TYR A 168 -15.14 -2.25 25.29
C TYR A 168 -16.65 -1.96 25.22
N ARG A 169 -17.04 -0.76 24.76
CA ARG A 169 -18.45 -0.36 24.60
C ARG A 169 -19.20 -1.30 23.65
N TYR A 170 -18.64 -1.59 22.47
CA TYR A 170 -19.35 -2.33 21.43
C TYR A 170 -19.29 -3.85 21.55
N SER A 171 -18.26 -4.39 22.21
CA SER A 171 -18.11 -5.81 22.47
C SER A 171 -18.76 -6.23 23.80
N GLY A 172 -18.64 -5.39 24.84
CA GLY A 172 -19.21 -5.59 26.17
C GLY A 172 -20.73 -5.39 26.24
N ALA A 173 -21.31 -4.47 25.44
CA ALA A 173 -22.76 -4.33 25.37
C ALA A 173 -23.47 -5.51 24.67
N ALA A 174 -22.74 -6.33 23.90
CA ALA A 174 -23.29 -7.46 23.14
C ALA A 174 -23.13 -8.82 23.84
N ARG A 175 -22.20 -8.94 24.78
CA ARG A 175 -21.95 -10.15 25.55
C ARG A 175 -22.06 -9.79 27.01
N GLY A 176 -23.19 -10.15 27.62
CA GLY A 176 -23.45 -9.96 29.03
C GLY A 176 -22.25 -10.38 29.88
N ALA A 177 -22.02 -9.63 30.95
CA ALA A 177 -20.98 -9.82 31.96
C ALA A 177 -20.59 -11.30 32.15
N GLY A 178 -19.37 -11.66 31.77
CA GLY A 178 -18.79 -12.97 32.09
C GLY A 178 -18.01 -13.71 31.00
N SER A 179 -17.13 -13.06 30.21
CA SER A 179 -16.15 -13.83 29.43
C SER A 179 -14.72 -13.31 29.62
N ASP A 180 -13.84 -14.20 30.08
CA ASP A 180 -12.37 -14.22 30.16
C ASP A 180 -11.61 -13.31 29.16
N SER A 181 -11.80 -12.00 29.23
CA SER A 181 -11.04 -11.03 28.46
C SER A 181 -10.12 -10.28 29.42
N ASN A 182 -8.81 -10.33 29.16
CA ASN A 182 -7.78 -9.63 29.93
C ASN A 182 -7.83 -8.11 29.70
N ILE A 183 -9.01 -7.54 29.45
CA ILE A 183 -9.19 -6.18 28.96
C ILE A 183 -8.70 -5.15 29.96
N ASP A 184 -8.89 -5.39 31.25
CA ASP A 184 -8.42 -4.49 32.31
C ASP A 184 -6.89 -4.43 32.35
N ASP A 185 -6.22 -5.58 32.21
CA ASP A 185 -4.76 -5.65 32.23
C ASP A 185 -4.15 -5.10 30.93
N VAL A 186 -4.80 -5.33 29.79
CA VAL A 186 -4.45 -4.70 28.51
C VAL A 186 -4.61 -3.17 28.60
N CYS A 187 -5.69 -2.67 29.21
CA CYS A 187 -5.91 -1.24 29.44
C CYS A 187 -4.87 -0.64 30.40
N LYS A 188 -4.50 -1.36 31.47
CA LYS A 188 -3.40 -0.94 32.37
C LYS A 188 -2.08 -0.85 31.61
N LEU A 189 -1.75 -1.87 30.81
CA LEU A 189 -0.52 -1.92 30.03
C LEU A 189 -0.48 -0.79 28.99
N LEU A 190 -1.56 -0.54 28.25
CA LEU A 190 -1.58 0.40 27.11
C LEU A 190 -2.09 1.81 27.42
N ARG A 191 -2.27 2.15 28.69
CA ARG A 191 -2.60 3.53 29.12
C ARG A 191 -1.60 4.54 28.55
N SER A 192 -2.09 5.72 28.17
CA SER A 192 -1.27 6.81 27.67
C SER A 192 -0.09 7.09 28.61
N THR A 193 1.11 7.09 28.06
CA THR A 193 2.38 7.42 28.74
C THR A 193 2.67 8.92 28.70
N GLY A 194 1.87 9.70 27.95
CA GLY A 194 2.15 11.10 27.63
C GLY A 194 3.22 11.27 26.56
N TYR A 195 3.82 10.18 26.07
CA TYR A 195 4.77 10.21 24.96
C TYR A 195 4.05 10.60 23.66
N SER A 196 4.67 11.47 22.87
CA SER A 196 4.15 11.89 21.56
C SER A 196 5.30 12.09 20.59
N ASN A 197 5.09 11.65 19.34
CA ASN A 197 6.03 11.87 18.23
C ASN A 197 5.84 13.21 17.51
N ALA A 198 4.98 14.10 18.03
CA ALA A 198 4.79 15.42 17.46
C ALA A 198 6.06 16.27 17.60
N ALA A 199 6.38 17.06 16.57
CA ALA A 199 7.55 17.93 16.58
C ALA A 199 7.51 18.90 17.76
N GLY A 200 8.52 18.83 18.64
CA GLY A 200 8.63 19.67 19.84
C GLY A 200 7.97 19.10 21.10
N ALA A 201 7.42 17.88 21.05
CA ALA A 201 6.96 17.19 22.25
C ALA A 201 8.13 16.90 23.20
N LYS A 202 7.93 17.14 24.49
CA LYS A 202 8.93 16.82 25.52
C LYS A 202 8.75 15.39 26.00
N ARG A 203 9.87 14.71 26.27
CA ARG A 203 9.86 13.40 26.93
C ARG A 203 9.15 13.50 28.30
N PRO A 204 8.16 12.63 28.58
CA PRO A 204 7.51 12.58 29.89
C PRO A 204 8.48 12.22 31.01
N ALA A 205 8.18 12.67 32.24
CA ALA A 205 8.95 12.27 33.42
C ALA A 205 8.84 10.75 33.64
N ASN A 206 9.95 10.12 34.01
CA ASN A 206 10.05 8.68 34.28
C ASN A 206 9.59 7.78 33.11
N TYR A 207 9.70 8.24 31.87
CA TYR A 207 9.51 7.42 30.67
C TYR A 207 10.89 7.02 30.11
N PRO A 208 11.12 5.78 29.65
CA PRO A 208 10.17 4.67 29.53
C PRO A 208 10.12 3.72 30.76
N GLU A 209 10.91 3.95 31.80
CA GLU A 209 10.99 3.01 32.95
C GLU A 209 9.64 2.75 33.63
N SER A 210 8.79 3.77 33.82
CA SER A 210 7.45 3.60 34.40
C SER A 210 6.50 2.81 33.50
N TYR A 211 6.75 2.82 32.19
CA TYR A 211 5.99 2.02 31.24
C TYR A 211 6.44 0.56 31.27
N PHE A 212 7.74 0.32 31.32
CA PHE A 212 8.33 -1.02 31.42
C PHE A 212 7.99 -1.68 32.77
N ALA A 213 7.84 -0.91 33.84
CA ALA A 213 7.46 -1.38 35.16
C ALA A 213 5.96 -1.75 35.31
N ARG A 214 5.11 -1.53 34.31
CA ARG A 214 3.67 -1.85 34.40
C ARG A 214 3.39 -3.35 34.52
N VAL A 215 4.23 -4.17 33.90
CA VAL A 215 4.20 -5.63 34.04
C VAL A 215 5.63 -6.08 34.30
N MET A 216 5.89 -6.52 35.53
CA MET A 216 7.23 -6.90 35.97
C MET A 216 7.64 -8.25 35.37
N VAL A 217 8.89 -8.30 34.91
CA VAL A 217 9.57 -9.55 34.55
C VAL A 217 10.45 -9.96 35.73
N ASN A 218 10.69 -11.26 35.92
CA ASN A 218 11.54 -11.77 37.00
C ASN A 218 12.90 -11.01 37.05
N PRO A 219 13.20 -10.27 38.14
CA PRO A 219 14.41 -9.45 38.24
C PRO A 219 15.71 -10.25 38.14
N VAL A 220 15.71 -11.50 38.59
CA VAL A 220 16.89 -12.40 38.50
C VAL A 220 17.20 -12.69 37.04
N PHE A 221 16.18 -13.01 36.25
CA PHE A 221 16.33 -13.23 34.80
C PHE A 221 16.86 -11.99 34.09
N VAL A 222 16.29 -10.81 34.37
CA VAL A 222 16.75 -9.54 33.79
C VAL A 222 18.23 -9.29 34.10
N SER A 223 18.62 -9.44 35.37
CA SER A 223 20.01 -9.22 35.80
C SER A 223 20.99 -10.21 35.14
N MET A 224 20.59 -11.48 35.02
CA MET A 224 21.39 -12.51 34.33
C MET A 224 21.54 -12.21 32.83
N VAL A 225 20.47 -11.79 32.15
CA VAL A 225 20.50 -11.40 30.73
C VAL A 225 21.40 -10.18 30.51
N VAL A 226 21.24 -9.13 31.32
CA VAL A 226 22.11 -7.93 31.25
C VAL A 226 23.57 -8.29 31.53
N GLY A 227 23.82 -9.16 32.50
CA GLY A 227 25.16 -9.67 32.80
C GLY A 227 25.78 -10.42 31.62
N ARG A 228 25.02 -11.31 30.96
CA ARG A 228 25.48 -12.07 29.78
C ARG A 228 25.72 -11.18 28.57
N LEU A 229 24.81 -10.26 28.28
CA LEU A 229 24.99 -9.26 27.21
C LEU A 229 26.23 -8.40 27.45
N ARG A 230 26.55 -8.07 28.71
CA ARG A 230 27.74 -7.29 29.05
C ARG A 230 29.04 -8.08 28.91
N SER A 231 29.07 -9.34 29.32
CA SER A 231 30.31 -10.13 29.41
C SER A 231 30.64 -10.90 28.13
N ASP A 232 29.67 -11.61 27.55
CA ASP A 232 29.90 -12.59 26.49
C ASP A 232 29.70 -11.98 25.09
N ASP A 233 30.31 -12.58 24.05
CA ASP A 233 29.88 -12.38 22.67
C ASP A 233 28.77 -13.42 22.36
N VAL A 234 27.52 -12.98 22.52
CA VAL A 234 26.31 -13.81 22.37
C VAL A 234 26.17 -14.39 20.95
N TYR A 235 26.62 -13.67 19.92
CA TYR A 235 26.48 -14.05 18.50
C TYR A 235 27.79 -14.45 17.83
N SER A 236 28.92 -14.45 18.57
CA SER A 236 30.26 -14.77 18.04
C SER A 236 30.68 -13.94 16.82
N GLN A 237 30.14 -12.72 16.68
CA GLN A 237 30.36 -11.82 15.53
C GLN A 237 31.76 -11.21 15.52
N VAL A 238 32.49 -11.19 16.65
CA VAL A 238 33.87 -10.66 16.70
C VAL A 238 34.80 -11.47 15.78
N SER A 239 34.55 -12.77 15.59
CA SER A 239 35.32 -13.61 14.66
C SER A 239 35.27 -13.11 13.20
N ALA A 240 34.15 -12.50 12.78
CA ALA A 240 33.98 -11.93 11.45
C ALA A 240 34.73 -10.60 11.27
N TYR A 241 35.12 -9.94 12.37
CA TYR A 241 35.78 -8.63 12.41
C TYR A 241 37.13 -8.71 13.16
N PRO A 242 38.22 -9.10 12.48
CA PRO A 242 39.51 -9.33 13.14
C PRO A 242 40.20 -8.06 13.65
N LEU A 243 39.81 -6.87 13.16
CA LEU A 243 40.41 -5.60 13.57
C LEU A 243 39.74 -5.08 14.85
N PRO A 244 40.51 -4.73 15.92
CA PRO A 244 39.95 -4.22 17.17
C PRO A 244 39.09 -2.96 17.02
N GLU A 245 39.43 -2.10 16.07
CA GLU A 245 38.68 -0.87 15.76
C GLU A 245 37.25 -1.15 15.26
N HIS A 246 36.99 -2.35 14.73
CA HIS A 246 35.66 -2.75 14.24
C HIS A 246 34.75 -3.32 15.33
N ARG A 247 35.22 -3.41 16.58
CA ARG A 247 34.49 -4.03 17.70
C ARG A 247 33.11 -3.41 17.94
N SER A 248 33.00 -2.08 17.86
CA SER A 248 31.72 -1.37 18.07
C SER A 248 30.67 -1.76 17.02
N THR A 249 31.12 -2.02 15.78
CA THR A 249 30.25 -2.50 14.69
C THR A 249 29.90 -3.97 14.88
N ALA A 250 30.88 -4.82 15.24
CA ALA A 250 30.68 -6.25 15.47
C ALA A 250 29.69 -6.54 16.60
N LEU A 251 29.67 -5.73 17.66
CA LEU A 251 28.79 -5.90 18.81
C LEU A 251 27.50 -5.08 18.72
N SER A 252 27.21 -4.48 17.57
CA SER A 252 26.14 -3.49 17.45
C SER A 252 24.72 -4.04 17.65
N THR A 253 24.48 -5.31 17.32
CA THR A 253 23.21 -6.02 17.59
C THR A 253 23.02 -6.30 19.08
N GLN A 254 24.10 -6.61 19.81
CA GLN A 254 24.05 -6.76 21.27
C GLN A 254 23.90 -5.40 21.95
N ALA A 255 24.54 -4.35 21.40
CA ALA A 255 24.41 -2.99 21.89
C ALA A 255 22.96 -2.49 21.84
N SER A 256 22.22 -2.80 20.76
CA SER A 256 20.79 -2.46 20.67
C SER A 256 19.94 -3.24 21.66
N MET A 257 20.22 -4.53 21.87
CA MET A 257 19.54 -5.34 22.87
C MET A 257 19.77 -4.81 24.28
N LEU A 258 21.02 -4.48 24.60
CA LEU A 258 21.41 -3.94 25.89
C LEU A 258 20.76 -2.58 26.15
N TYR A 259 20.70 -1.71 25.14
CA TYR A 259 19.99 -0.42 25.25
C TYR A 259 18.53 -0.58 25.70
N VAL A 260 17.80 -1.55 25.12
CA VAL A 260 16.40 -1.81 25.52
C VAL A 260 16.32 -2.53 26.87
N ALA A 261 17.21 -3.50 27.12
CA ALA A 261 17.23 -4.29 28.35
C ALA A 261 17.48 -3.44 29.60
N LEU A 262 18.30 -2.39 29.48
CA LEU A 262 18.61 -1.46 30.59
C LEU A 262 17.37 -0.74 31.14
N TYR A 263 16.28 -0.61 30.38
CA TYR A 263 15.04 -0.01 30.88
C TYR A 263 14.24 -0.94 31.81
N PHE A 264 14.54 -2.24 31.82
CA PHE A 264 13.99 -3.17 32.83
C PHE A 264 14.77 -3.11 34.15
N GLU A 265 16.00 -2.57 34.17
CA GLU A 265 16.82 -2.38 35.38
C GLU A 265 17.33 -0.92 35.47
N PRO A 266 16.44 0.06 35.72
CA PRO A 266 16.76 1.49 35.67
C PRO A 266 17.81 1.94 36.71
N ASP A 267 18.00 1.15 37.78
CA ASP A 267 19.03 1.41 38.79
C ASP A 267 20.43 1.48 38.20
N ILE A 268 20.71 0.69 37.14
CA ILE A 268 21.99 0.73 36.45
C ILE A 268 22.19 2.12 35.80
N LEU A 269 21.16 2.65 35.15
CA LEU A 269 21.19 3.94 34.47
C LEU A 269 21.33 5.13 35.43
N HIS A 270 20.71 5.06 36.62
CA HIS A 270 20.75 6.14 37.61
C HIS A 270 21.98 6.10 38.53
N SER A 271 22.30 4.93 39.08
CA SER A 271 23.17 4.80 40.27
C SER A 271 24.48 4.05 40.02
N GLN A 272 24.50 3.05 39.12
CA GLN A 272 25.65 2.14 38.97
C GLN A 272 26.68 2.65 37.94
N GLN A 273 27.46 3.67 38.31
CA GLN A 273 28.45 4.30 37.44
C GLN A 273 29.51 3.36 36.85
N ALA A 274 30.01 2.40 37.64
CA ALA A 274 31.05 1.47 37.18
C ALA A 274 30.53 0.54 36.07
N LYS A 275 29.33 -0.04 36.26
CA LYS A 275 28.71 -0.90 35.23
C LYS A 275 28.38 -0.11 33.97
N MET A 276 27.85 1.11 34.10
CA MET A 276 27.56 1.95 32.94
C MET A 276 28.80 2.36 32.17
N ARG A 277 29.92 2.63 32.85
CA ARG A 277 31.19 2.94 32.18
C ARG A 277 31.68 1.74 31.35
N GLU A 278 31.68 0.54 31.94
CA GLU A 278 32.04 -0.70 31.22
C GLU A 278 31.17 -0.91 29.97
N ILE A 279 29.86 -0.68 30.07
CA ILE A 279 28.92 -0.79 28.96
C ILE A 279 29.25 0.22 27.84
N VAL A 280 29.45 1.49 28.20
CA VAL A 280 29.76 2.55 27.22
C VAL A 280 31.10 2.30 26.55
N ASP A 281 32.14 1.96 27.30
CA ASP A 281 33.47 1.72 26.74
C ASP A 281 33.51 0.48 25.82
N LYS A 282 32.69 -0.55 26.10
CA LYS A 282 32.61 -1.76 25.28
C LYS A 282 31.75 -1.59 24.02
N PHE A 283 30.58 -0.96 24.13
CA PHE A 283 29.56 -0.94 23.06
C PHE A 283 29.40 0.42 22.36
N PHE A 284 29.71 1.52 23.06
CA PHE A 284 29.52 2.89 22.57
C PHE A 284 30.79 3.77 22.71
N PRO A 285 31.99 3.28 22.32
CA PRO A 285 33.23 4.09 22.42
C PRO A 285 33.28 5.24 21.39
N ASP A 286 32.66 5.04 20.23
CA ASP A 286 32.67 5.89 19.04
C ASP A 286 31.26 6.23 18.51
N ASN A 287 30.23 5.53 19.01
CA ASN A 287 28.84 5.64 18.55
C ASN A 287 27.96 6.27 19.63
N TRP A 288 27.27 7.37 19.30
CA TRP A 288 26.22 7.95 20.17
C TRP A 288 24.83 7.92 19.53
N VAL A 289 24.72 7.51 18.26
CA VAL A 289 23.47 7.22 17.58
C VAL A 289 23.42 5.72 17.29
N THR A 290 22.35 5.05 17.73
CA THR A 290 22.16 3.60 17.52
C THR A 290 20.77 3.29 16.97
N SER A 291 20.64 2.16 16.28
CA SER A 291 19.36 1.63 15.81
C SER A 291 18.94 0.48 16.70
N PHE A 292 17.79 0.57 17.36
CA PHE A 292 17.34 -0.54 18.22
C PHE A 292 16.56 -1.61 17.47
N TYR A 293 15.67 -1.24 16.53
CA TYR A 293 14.88 -2.21 15.77
C TYR A 293 14.50 -1.64 14.39
N MET A 294 14.79 -2.36 13.30
CA MET A 294 14.39 -2.01 11.92
C MET A 294 14.68 -0.55 11.51
N GLY A 295 15.86 -0.04 11.85
CA GLY A 295 16.25 1.34 11.56
C GLY A 295 15.57 2.40 12.43
N ASN A 296 14.88 2.04 13.52
CA ASN A 296 14.43 3.02 14.51
C ASN A 296 15.65 3.56 15.27
N LEU A 297 15.97 4.83 15.01
CA LEU A 297 17.17 5.47 15.53
C LEU A 297 16.90 6.14 16.87
N VAL A 298 17.88 6.03 17.75
CA VAL A 298 17.94 6.70 19.05
C VAL A 298 19.29 7.39 19.19
N ASN A 299 19.27 8.64 19.62
CA ASN A 299 20.46 9.33 20.07
C ASN A 299 20.58 9.21 21.60
N LEU A 300 21.66 8.56 22.02
CA LEU A 300 21.95 8.28 23.43
C LEU A 300 22.15 9.55 24.24
N VAL A 301 22.58 10.66 23.62
CA VAL A 301 22.71 11.95 24.30
C VAL A 301 21.35 12.44 24.81
N GLU A 302 20.29 12.25 24.04
CA GLU A 302 18.93 12.63 24.42
C GLU A 302 18.26 11.55 25.28
N ALA A 303 18.41 10.28 24.89
CA ALA A 303 17.80 9.15 25.59
C ALA A 303 18.38 8.95 27.00
N TRP A 304 19.65 9.30 27.23
CA TRP A 304 20.28 9.15 28.53
C TRP A 304 20.49 10.44 29.33
N GLU A 305 20.02 11.59 28.82
CA GLU A 305 20.10 12.86 29.54
C GLU A 305 19.52 12.85 30.98
N PRO A 306 18.36 12.19 31.27
CA PRO A 306 17.82 12.16 32.64
C PRO A 306 18.58 11.20 33.59
N TYR A 307 19.44 10.34 33.05
CA TYR A 307 20.11 9.28 33.81
C TYR A 307 21.54 9.68 34.18
N LYS A 308 21.79 9.93 35.48
CA LYS A 308 23.07 10.45 35.96
C LYS A 308 24.26 9.54 35.62
N ALA A 309 24.19 8.25 35.90
CA ALA A 309 25.31 7.32 35.66
C ALA A 309 25.58 7.15 34.15
N ALA A 310 24.54 7.00 33.33
CA ALA A 310 24.65 6.90 31.88
C ALA A 310 25.22 8.18 31.24
N LYS A 311 24.73 9.36 31.66
CA LYS A 311 25.23 10.65 31.20
C LYS A 311 26.70 10.85 31.51
N THR A 312 27.15 10.47 32.71
CA THR A 312 28.57 10.55 33.10
C THR A 312 29.43 9.60 32.29
N ALA A 313 28.96 8.37 32.01
CA ALA A 313 29.70 7.40 31.21
C ALA A 313 29.94 7.88 29.76
N MET A 314 28.95 8.54 29.15
CA MET A 314 29.04 9.06 27.77
C MET A 314 30.00 10.25 27.60
N LEU A 315 30.48 10.89 28.67
CA LEU A 315 31.31 12.10 28.54
C LEU A 315 32.61 11.87 27.75
N ASN A 316 33.22 10.69 27.88
CA ASN A 316 34.44 10.32 27.15
C ASN A 316 34.17 10.13 25.65
N THR A 317 33.08 9.45 25.30
CA THR A 317 32.65 9.26 23.91
C THR A 317 32.32 10.60 23.23
N LEU A 318 31.71 11.53 23.97
CA LEU A 318 31.26 12.83 23.47
C LEU A 318 32.35 13.92 23.53
N GLU A 319 33.60 13.56 23.85
CA GLU A 319 34.70 14.51 23.87
C GLU A 319 35.01 15.02 22.45
N LEU A 320 35.10 16.34 22.29
CA LEU A 320 35.28 17.00 20.99
C LEU A 320 36.49 16.50 20.21
N ASN A 321 37.61 16.21 20.88
CA ASN A 321 38.82 15.70 20.22
C ASN A 321 38.64 14.28 19.71
N ASN A 322 38.00 13.43 20.52
CA ASN A 322 37.68 12.05 20.16
C ASN A 322 36.74 12.00 18.94
N CYS A 323 35.64 12.76 18.99
CA CYS A 323 34.70 12.85 17.86
C CYS A 323 35.37 13.38 16.57
N LYS A 324 36.28 14.37 16.67
CA LYS A 324 37.04 14.89 15.53
C LYS A 324 37.97 13.85 14.92
N GLN A 325 38.68 13.09 15.74
CA GLN A 325 39.59 12.04 15.27
C GLN A 325 38.83 10.95 14.51
N HIS A 326 37.73 10.43 15.08
CA HIS A 326 36.89 9.45 14.40
C HIS A 326 36.30 9.99 13.09
N ALA A 327 35.82 11.24 13.08
CA ALA A 327 35.32 11.88 11.87
C ALA A 327 36.39 12.01 10.77
N LEU A 328 37.64 12.39 11.12
CA LEU A 328 38.76 12.45 10.18
C LEU A 328 39.10 11.07 9.62
N ASN A 329 39.21 10.06 10.48
CA ASN A 329 39.57 8.69 10.09
C ASN A 329 38.53 8.11 9.12
N HIS A 330 37.24 8.16 9.45
CA HIS A 330 36.18 7.68 8.56
C HIS A 330 36.07 8.50 7.27
N GLY A 331 36.38 9.81 7.32
CA GLY A 331 36.42 10.64 6.11
C GLY A 331 37.57 10.28 5.16
N GLN A 332 38.75 9.98 5.68
CA GLN A 332 39.87 9.48 4.86
C GLN A 332 39.58 8.08 4.31
N GLN A 333 39.07 7.19 5.16
CA GLN A 333 38.74 5.81 4.80
C GLN A 333 37.66 5.75 3.71
N LEU A 334 36.69 6.66 3.71
CA LEU A 334 35.69 6.77 2.64
C LEU A 334 36.34 6.98 1.27
N ARG A 335 37.30 7.91 1.17
CA ARG A 335 37.96 8.22 -0.11
C ARG A 335 38.74 7.02 -0.63
N THR A 336 39.51 6.36 0.23
CA THR A 336 40.27 5.15 -0.10
C THR A 336 39.33 4.02 -0.52
N SER A 337 38.27 3.77 0.26
CA SER A 337 37.27 2.72 0.00
C SER A 337 36.58 2.91 -1.35
N VAL A 338 36.15 4.14 -1.67
CA VAL A 338 35.53 4.45 -2.97
C VAL A 338 36.48 4.17 -4.13
N GLN A 339 37.77 4.52 -4.01
CA GLN A 339 38.77 4.24 -5.04
C GLN A 339 39.00 2.74 -5.23
N SER A 340 39.16 1.99 -4.13
CA SER A 340 39.38 0.55 -4.15
C SER A 340 38.19 -0.21 -4.74
N VAL A 341 36.96 0.12 -4.31
CA VAL A 341 35.74 -0.53 -4.84
C VAL A 341 35.55 -0.21 -6.32
N ASN A 342 35.78 1.05 -6.75
CA ASN A 342 35.72 1.40 -8.16
C ASN A 342 36.75 0.65 -9.00
N HIS A 343 37.97 0.41 -8.48
CA HIS A 343 38.99 -0.38 -9.15
C HIS A 343 38.52 -1.83 -9.36
N PHE A 344 38.00 -2.48 -8.31
CA PHE A 344 37.51 -3.86 -8.43
C PHE A 344 36.28 -3.98 -9.34
N LEU A 345 35.43 -2.96 -9.40
CA LEU A 345 34.25 -2.97 -10.26
C LEU A 345 34.55 -2.73 -11.75
N LYS A 346 35.77 -2.34 -12.13
CA LYS A 346 36.18 -2.23 -13.54
C LYS A 346 36.08 -3.58 -14.23
N GLU A 347 35.59 -3.56 -15.47
CA GLU A 347 35.48 -4.78 -16.28
C GLU A 347 36.86 -5.42 -16.48
N GLY A 348 36.91 -6.75 -16.38
CA GLY A 348 38.13 -7.55 -16.52
C GLY A 348 38.97 -7.73 -15.26
N VAL A 349 38.73 -6.99 -14.16
CA VAL A 349 39.51 -7.14 -12.91
C VAL A 349 39.02 -8.31 -12.05
N LEU A 350 37.71 -8.40 -11.82
CA LEU A 350 37.10 -9.50 -11.06
C LEU A 350 36.93 -10.74 -11.94
N THR A 351 37.97 -11.57 -12.02
CA THR A 351 37.92 -12.94 -12.57
C THR A 351 37.83 -13.98 -11.44
N SER A 352 37.37 -15.20 -11.75
CA SER A 352 37.28 -16.27 -10.76
C SER A 352 38.65 -16.59 -10.14
N GLU A 353 39.71 -16.56 -10.94
CA GLU A 353 41.09 -16.80 -10.48
C GLU A 353 41.58 -15.67 -9.55
N PHE A 354 41.38 -14.41 -9.96
CA PHE A 354 41.77 -13.26 -9.14
C PHE A 354 41.08 -13.27 -7.77
N MET A 355 39.80 -13.67 -7.73
CA MET A 355 39.04 -13.76 -6.50
C MET A 355 39.64 -14.78 -5.54
N LEU A 356 39.93 -16.00 -6.02
CA LEU A 356 40.46 -17.09 -5.19
C LEU A 356 41.83 -16.77 -4.60
N ASP A 357 42.65 -16.02 -5.35
CA ASP A 357 43.98 -15.60 -4.89
C ASP A 357 43.92 -14.41 -3.92
N ASN A 358 42.84 -13.60 -3.94
CA ASN A 358 42.73 -12.34 -3.19
C ASN A 358 41.56 -12.30 -2.19
N ILE A 359 41.04 -13.44 -1.74
CA ILE A 359 39.92 -13.51 -0.77
C ILE A 359 40.17 -12.62 0.47
N PRO A 360 41.32 -12.67 1.16
CA PRO A 360 41.53 -11.86 2.36
C PRO A 360 41.48 -10.36 2.08
N LYS A 361 42.03 -9.94 0.93
CA LYS A 361 42.04 -8.53 0.50
C LYS A 361 40.62 -8.04 0.20
N LEU A 362 39.84 -8.80 -0.55
CA LEU A 362 38.45 -8.48 -0.88
C LEU A 362 37.59 -8.39 0.39
N MET A 363 37.75 -9.35 1.31
CA MET A 363 37.01 -9.36 2.58
C MET A 363 37.36 -8.16 3.47
N ASN A 364 38.64 -7.77 3.55
CA ASN A 364 39.04 -6.58 4.31
C ASN A 364 38.46 -5.30 3.71
N THR A 365 38.49 -5.14 2.38
CA THR A 365 37.85 -4.00 1.72
C THR A 365 36.34 -3.96 2.01
N LEU A 366 35.64 -5.09 1.96
CA LEU A 366 34.22 -5.15 2.31
C LEU A 366 33.94 -4.76 3.76
N ARG A 367 34.76 -5.21 4.72
CA ARG A 367 34.64 -4.82 6.14
C ARG A 367 34.80 -3.32 6.31
N GLU A 368 35.88 -2.76 5.78
CA GLU A 368 36.18 -1.32 5.88
C GLU A 368 35.07 -0.47 5.25
N CYS A 369 34.55 -0.87 4.09
CA CYS A 369 33.45 -0.19 3.44
C CYS A 369 32.19 -0.18 4.31
N ASN A 370 31.80 -1.33 4.87
CA ASN A 370 30.58 -1.44 5.67
C ASN A 370 30.69 -0.75 7.03
N VAL A 371 31.83 -0.86 7.72
CA VAL A 371 32.07 -0.16 8.99
C VAL A 371 32.03 1.36 8.78
N THR A 372 32.75 1.85 7.77
CA THR A 372 32.79 3.29 7.45
C THR A 372 31.41 3.80 7.03
N MET A 373 30.69 3.03 6.20
CA MET A 373 29.33 3.37 5.78
C MET A 373 28.36 3.42 6.96
N ARG A 374 28.43 2.46 7.89
CA ARG A 374 27.58 2.42 9.10
C ARG A 374 27.80 3.66 9.96
N TRP A 375 29.05 3.94 10.30
CA TRP A 375 29.36 5.06 11.18
C TRP A 375 28.96 6.40 10.55
N LEU A 376 29.29 6.62 9.27
CA LEU A 376 28.93 7.85 8.57
C LEU A 376 27.41 8.00 8.45
N MET A 377 26.68 6.96 8.04
CA MET A 377 25.22 7.02 7.91
C MET A 377 24.52 7.33 9.22
N LEU A 378 25.00 6.81 10.36
CA LEU A 378 24.40 7.08 11.68
C LEU A 378 24.69 8.50 12.19
N HIS A 379 25.88 9.04 11.92
CA HIS A 379 26.33 10.31 12.48
C HIS A 379 26.16 11.52 11.53
N SER A 380 25.86 11.30 10.24
CA SER A 380 25.63 12.35 9.24
C SER A 380 24.16 12.65 8.95
N ILE A 381 23.23 12.18 9.79
CA ILE A 381 21.78 12.22 9.55
C ILE A 381 21.23 13.64 9.66
N ASN A 382 20.37 14.04 8.72
CA ASN A 382 19.58 15.26 8.87
C ASN A 382 18.34 15.00 9.74
N THR A 383 18.38 15.40 11.00
CA THR A 383 17.40 15.07 12.05
C THR A 383 16.04 15.76 11.92
N GLY A 384 15.89 16.73 11.01
CA GLY A 384 14.68 17.55 10.90
C GLY A 384 13.40 16.80 10.48
N ASN A 385 13.53 15.59 9.92
CA ASN A 385 12.40 14.82 9.38
C ASN A 385 12.22 13.41 9.98
N LEU A 386 13.07 12.98 10.92
CA LEU A 386 12.92 11.67 11.56
C LEU A 386 11.81 11.72 12.60
N THR A 387 10.73 10.98 12.35
CA THR A 387 9.64 10.74 13.31
C THR A 387 10.12 10.11 14.63
N THR A 388 11.23 9.36 14.60
CA THR A 388 11.83 8.72 15.79
C THR A 388 12.76 9.64 16.58
N MET A 389 13.13 10.80 16.02
CA MET A 389 14.11 11.75 16.56
C MET A 389 13.58 13.18 16.49
N SER A 390 12.25 13.32 16.57
CA SER A 390 11.52 14.60 16.54
C SER A 390 11.75 15.36 17.85
N GLY A 391 12.97 15.88 18.02
CA GLY A 391 13.48 16.49 19.25
C GLY A 391 14.98 16.74 19.23
N CYS A 392 15.73 15.94 18.45
CA CYS A 392 17.19 15.97 18.45
C CYS A 392 17.78 17.30 17.92
N ASP A 393 17.09 18.01 17.01
CA ASP A 393 17.50 19.36 16.56
C ASP A 393 17.18 20.47 17.58
N LEU A 394 16.30 20.23 18.57
CA LEU A 394 16.10 21.15 19.69
C LEU A 394 17.25 21.04 20.71
N HIS A 395 17.94 19.90 20.78
CA HIS A 395 19.04 19.70 21.72
C HIS A 395 20.36 20.23 21.13
N LYS A 396 20.79 21.41 21.61
CA LYS A 396 21.97 22.14 21.09
C LYS A 396 23.23 21.28 20.93
N LYS A 397 23.50 20.39 21.90
CA LYS A 397 24.69 19.51 21.91
C LYS A 397 24.68 18.48 20.78
N CYS A 398 23.52 17.88 20.47
CA CYS A 398 23.38 16.93 19.36
C CYS A 398 23.63 17.59 18.01
N LYS A 399 23.09 18.81 17.84
CA LYS A 399 23.32 19.62 16.64
C LYS A 399 24.79 19.99 16.47
N GLN A 400 25.47 20.41 17.54
CA GLN A 400 26.90 20.74 17.52
C GLN A 400 27.78 19.55 17.14
N LEU A 401 27.53 18.36 17.70
CA LEU A 401 28.28 17.14 17.37
C LEU A 401 28.07 16.73 15.91
N ARG A 402 26.84 16.85 15.40
CA ARG A 402 26.55 16.60 13.99
C ARG A 402 27.26 17.59 13.07
N GLU A 403 27.15 18.89 13.34
CA GLU A 403 27.84 19.93 12.56
C GLU A 403 29.35 19.72 12.57
N LEU A 404 29.90 19.32 13.72
CA LEU A 404 31.31 18.95 13.85
C LEU A 404 31.69 17.80 12.90
N VAL A 405 30.92 16.72 12.87
CA VAL A 405 31.17 15.58 11.97
C VAL A 405 31.08 16.01 10.50
N LEU A 406 30.06 16.79 10.13
CA LEU A 406 29.86 17.26 8.75
C LEU A 406 30.98 18.20 8.27
N VAL A 407 31.41 19.14 9.12
CA VAL A 407 32.51 20.06 8.80
C VAL A 407 33.84 19.31 8.72
N THR A 408 34.08 18.41 9.66
CA THR A 408 35.37 17.70 9.79
C THR A 408 35.57 16.66 8.68
N THR A 409 34.51 15.96 8.27
CA THR A 409 34.59 14.98 7.18
C THR A 409 34.76 15.63 5.81
N SER A 410 34.31 16.88 5.64
CA SER A 410 34.31 17.63 4.37
C SER A 410 33.63 16.90 3.19
N ILE A 411 32.83 15.87 3.47
CA ILE A 411 32.28 14.92 2.51
C ILE A 411 30.78 15.18 2.33
N LYS A 412 30.29 15.07 1.09
CA LYS A 412 28.86 15.25 0.80
C LYS A 412 28.11 13.93 0.99
N GLN A 413 26.81 14.02 1.31
CA GLN A 413 25.94 12.83 1.37
C GLN A 413 25.89 12.06 0.04
N SER A 414 26.14 12.72 -1.09
CA SER A 414 26.29 12.08 -2.40
C SER A 414 27.43 11.07 -2.46
N ASP A 415 28.53 11.31 -1.74
CA ASP A 415 29.72 10.46 -1.79
C ASP A 415 29.50 9.19 -0.96
N ILE A 416 28.80 9.32 0.18
CA ILE A 416 28.32 8.17 0.99
C ILE A 416 27.35 7.32 0.17
N PHE A 417 26.48 7.96 -0.61
CA PHE A 417 25.56 7.26 -1.51
C PHE A 417 26.30 6.49 -2.62
N ILE A 418 27.35 7.07 -3.20
CA ILE A 418 28.20 6.38 -4.19
C ILE A 418 28.90 5.17 -3.55
N LEU A 419 29.42 5.30 -2.33
CA LEU A 419 30.00 4.17 -1.60
C LEU A 419 28.95 3.06 -1.40
N LEU A 420 27.74 3.38 -0.93
CA LEU A 420 26.65 2.41 -0.75
C LEU A 420 26.34 1.66 -2.05
N LEU A 421 26.16 2.39 -3.16
CA LEU A 421 25.86 1.81 -4.47
C LEU A 421 26.96 0.85 -4.93
N ASN A 422 28.21 1.30 -4.89
CA ASN A 422 29.34 0.52 -5.38
C ASN A 422 29.64 -0.68 -4.47
N THR A 423 29.54 -0.51 -3.15
CA THR A 423 29.75 -1.61 -2.18
C THR A 423 28.69 -2.68 -2.35
N ALA A 424 27.41 -2.30 -2.46
CA ALA A 424 26.32 -3.26 -2.70
C ALA A 424 26.50 -4.01 -4.04
N GLN A 425 26.99 -3.32 -5.08
CA GLN A 425 27.28 -3.94 -6.37
C GLN A 425 28.43 -4.96 -6.28
N LEU A 426 29.51 -4.61 -5.55
CA LEU A 426 30.65 -5.48 -5.35
C LEU A 426 30.25 -6.73 -4.55
N GLU A 427 29.51 -6.55 -3.45
CA GLU A 427 29.01 -7.65 -2.62
C GLU A 427 28.15 -8.62 -3.42
N LEU A 428 27.21 -8.11 -4.23
CA LEU A 428 26.35 -8.95 -5.06
C LEU A 428 27.16 -9.75 -6.08
N LYS A 429 28.10 -9.10 -6.80
CA LYS A 429 28.96 -9.79 -7.76
C LYS A 429 29.81 -10.87 -7.09
N LEU A 430 30.41 -10.57 -5.93
CA LEU A 430 31.22 -11.52 -5.18
C LEU A 430 30.38 -12.70 -4.68
N LYS A 431 29.19 -12.46 -4.11
CA LYS A 431 28.28 -13.52 -3.66
C LYS A 431 27.84 -14.43 -4.82
N ASP A 432 27.46 -13.85 -5.96
CA ASP A 432 27.04 -14.62 -7.14
C ASP A 432 28.18 -15.49 -7.70
N MET A 433 29.40 -14.95 -7.76
CA MET A 433 30.59 -15.69 -8.18
C MET A 433 30.92 -16.82 -7.20
N PHE A 434 30.94 -16.56 -5.89
CA PHE A 434 31.20 -17.60 -4.88
C PHE A 434 30.14 -18.70 -4.88
N ARG A 435 28.84 -18.35 -4.99
CA ARG A 435 27.76 -19.35 -5.09
C ARG A 435 27.93 -20.23 -6.32
N LYS A 436 28.26 -19.64 -7.46
CA LYS A 436 28.55 -20.40 -8.69
C LYS A 436 29.75 -21.32 -8.51
N MET A 437 30.84 -20.82 -7.94
CA MET A 437 32.04 -21.64 -7.71
C MET A 437 31.82 -22.77 -6.69
N LEU A 438 30.95 -22.58 -5.69
CA LEU A 438 30.55 -23.65 -4.77
C LEU A 438 29.71 -24.73 -5.47
N GLN A 439 28.77 -24.35 -6.34
CA GLN A 439 27.99 -25.30 -7.15
C GLN A 439 28.87 -26.06 -8.14
N ASP A 440 29.82 -25.37 -8.77
CA ASP A 440 30.73 -25.94 -9.76
C ASP A 440 31.94 -26.66 -9.10
N LYS A 441 32.04 -26.67 -7.76
CA LYS A 441 33.23 -27.15 -7.02
C LYS A 441 33.59 -28.60 -7.34
N GLU A 442 32.60 -29.49 -7.29
CA GLU A 442 32.80 -30.93 -7.54
C GLU A 442 33.12 -31.19 -9.02
N THR A 443 32.41 -30.52 -9.93
CA THR A 443 32.58 -30.71 -11.37
C THR A 443 33.93 -30.18 -11.86
N THR A 444 34.38 -29.03 -11.37
CA THR A 444 35.70 -28.46 -11.70
C THR A 444 36.83 -29.29 -11.14
N TRP A 445 36.72 -29.75 -9.89
CA TRP A 445 37.70 -30.68 -9.31
C TRP A 445 37.81 -31.98 -10.11
N GLY A 446 36.68 -32.59 -10.47
CA GLY A 446 36.65 -33.82 -11.27
C GLY A 446 37.30 -33.65 -12.65
N LYS A 447 37.01 -32.54 -13.34
CA LYS A 447 37.61 -32.23 -14.64
C LYS A 447 39.12 -32.00 -14.55
N CYS A 448 39.58 -31.15 -13.64
CA CYS A 448 41.02 -30.88 -13.47
C CYS A 448 41.78 -32.15 -13.07
N LYS A 449 41.18 -33.01 -12.23
CA LYS A 449 41.74 -34.30 -11.85
C LYS A 449 41.85 -35.25 -13.05
N ALA A 450 40.79 -35.37 -13.85
CA ALA A 450 40.79 -36.22 -15.05
C ALA A 450 41.81 -35.72 -16.08
N GLU A 451 41.80 -34.43 -16.41
CA GLU A 451 42.74 -33.86 -17.37
C GLU A 451 44.20 -33.95 -16.87
N GLY A 452 44.45 -33.73 -15.58
CA GLY A 452 45.78 -33.91 -14.99
C GLY A 452 46.27 -35.37 -15.06
N VAL A 453 45.39 -36.34 -14.81
CA VAL A 453 45.69 -37.78 -14.94
C VAL A 453 45.96 -38.16 -16.40
N ASP A 454 45.11 -37.69 -17.33
CA ASP A 454 45.25 -37.98 -18.76
C ASP A 454 46.55 -37.42 -19.32
N ARG A 455 46.95 -36.19 -18.94
CA ARG A 455 48.24 -35.61 -19.35
C ARG A 455 49.44 -36.37 -18.80
N MET A 456 49.37 -36.87 -17.56
CA MET A 456 50.45 -37.72 -17.00
C MET A 456 50.52 -39.09 -17.68
N ASN A 457 49.38 -39.69 -18.02
CA ASN A 457 49.33 -40.95 -18.77
C ASN A 457 49.85 -40.77 -20.20
N GLU A 458 49.49 -39.67 -20.87
CA GLU A 458 50.01 -39.32 -22.19
C GLU A 458 51.53 -39.11 -22.16
N LEU A 459 52.08 -38.44 -21.14
CA LEU A 459 53.52 -38.33 -20.95
C LEU A 459 54.18 -39.71 -20.73
N ALA A 460 53.58 -40.57 -19.90
CA ALA A 460 54.08 -41.93 -19.70
C ALA A 460 54.09 -42.74 -21.01
N GLU A 461 53.05 -42.62 -21.85
CA GLU A 461 53.01 -43.24 -23.17
C GLU A 461 54.09 -42.70 -24.11
N VAL A 462 54.31 -41.38 -24.12
CA VAL A 462 55.36 -40.75 -24.94
C VAL A 462 56.76 -41.29 -24.61
N PHE A 463 57.09 -41.47 -23.33
CA PHE A 463 58.40 -42.03 -22.90
C PHE A 463 58.49 -43.56 -23.02
N SER A 464 57.38 -44.26 -23.28
CA SER A 464 57.32 -45.71 -23.51
C SER A 464 57.75 -46.14 -24.92
N GLY A 465 57.79 -45.19 -25.86
CA GLY A 465 58.19 -45.41 -27.26
C GLY A 465 57.09 -45.98 -28.17
N THR A 466 55.82 -46.01 -27.73
CA THR A 466 54.68 -46.54 -28.50
C THR A 466 54.04 -45.54 -29.47
N LYS A 467 54.23 -44.22 -29.27
CA LYS A 467 53.76 -43.16 -30.17
C LYS A 467 54.93 -42.62 -31.03
N PRO A 468 54.98 -42.92 -32.35
CA PRO A 468 56.11 -42.58 -33.22
C PRO A 468 56.17 -41.10 -33.68
N LEU A 469 55.22 -40.25 -33.25
CA LEU A 469 55.08 -38.87 -33.73
C LEU A 469 56.04 -37.85 -33.08
N THR A 470 56.77 -38.24 -32.02
CA THR A 470 57.66 -37.35 -31.27
C THR A 470 59.06 -37.94 -31.20
N ARG A 471 60.10 -37.18 -31.64
CA ARG A 471 61.53 -37.55 -31.61
C ARG A 471 62.09 -37.59 -30.17
N ILE A 472 61.53 -38.42 -29.30
CA ILE A 472 61.90 -38.55 -27.89
C ILE A 472 62.46 -39.96 -27.67
N GLU A 473 63.62 -40.05 -27.02
CA GLU A 473 64.23 -41.33 -26.67
C GLU A 473 63.45 -42.02 -25.55
N ARG A 474 63.31 -43.35 -25.66
CA ARG A 474 62.59 -44.16 -24.67
C ARG A 474 63.32 -44.11 -23.33
N ASN A 475 62.59 -43.79 -22.25
CA ASN A 475 63.11 -43.77 -20.88
C ASN A 475 62.13 -44.49 -19.95
N ASP A 476 62.45 -45.73 -19.57
CA ASP A 476 61.60 -46.58 -18.73
C ASP A 476 61.49 -46.05 -17.28
N GLN A 477 62.48 -45.31 -16.78
CA GLN A 477 62.43 -44.71 -15.44
C GLN A 477 61.41 -43.56 -15.37
N LEU A 478 61.43 -42.66 -16.35
CA LEU A 478 60.47 -41.55 -16.45
C LEU A 478 59.04 -42.05 -16.68
N LYS A 479 58.87 -43.10 -17.50
CA LYS A 479 57.56 -43.75 -17.68
C LYS A 479 56.97 -44.19 -16.35
N THR A 480 57.73 -44.97 -15.58
CA THR A 480 57.26 -45.52 -14.30
C THR A 480 56.99 -44.40 -13.29
N TRP A 481 57.77 -43.31 -13.35
CA TRP A 481 57.56 -42.13 -12.50
C TRP A 481 56.27 -41.37 -12.86
N PHE A 482 56.00 -41.09 -14.14
CA PHE A 482 54.76 -40.44 -14.56
C PHE A 482 53.50 -41.28 -14.24
N GLU A 483 53.58 -42.61 -14.38
CA GLU A 483 52.51 -43.52 -13.95
C GLU A 483 52.29 -43.47 -12.42
N GLN A 484 53.35 -43.33 -11.63
CA GLN A 484 53.23 -43.17 -10.17
C GLN A 484 52.58 -41.83 -9.80
N ILE A 485 52.98 -40.74 -10.46
CA ILE A 485 52.37 -39.41 -10.25
C ILE A 485 50.90 -39.41 -10.66
N SER A 486 50.55 -40.00 -11.80
CA SER A 486 49.17 -40.20 -12.25
C SER A 486 48.31 -40.96 -11.21
N ASN A 487 48.85 -42.04 -10.65
CA ASN A 487 48.19 -42.79 -9.58
C ASN A 487 48.06 -41.98 -8.27
N GLN A 488 49.04 -41.14 -7.94
CA GLN A 488 48.95 -40.24 -6.78
C GLN A 488 47.89 -39.16 -6.98
N ILE A 489 47.77 -38.58 -8.18
CA ILE A 489 46.70 -37.62 -8.53
C ILE A 489 45.33 -38.31 -8.46
N THR A 490 45.22 -39.55 -8.95
CA THR A 490 43.98 -40.34 -8.89
C THR A 490 43.51 -40.61 -7.45
N LYS A 491 44.43 -40.75 -6.50
CA LYS A 491 44.14 -40.95 -5.07
C LYS A 491 43.77 -39.67 -4.31
N LEU A 492 43.83 -38.49 -4.93
CA LEU A 492 43.42 -37.24 -4.29
C LEU A 492 41.91 -37.23 -4.08
N ASP A 493 41.51 -37.00 -2.84
CA ASP A 493 40.11 -36.87 -2.43
C ASP A 493 39.85 -35.43 -1.95
N TYR A 494 38.66 -34.91 -2.23
CA TYR A 494 38.26 -33.56 -1.86
C TYR A 494 37.77 -33.47 -0.40
N ALA A 495 37.35 -34.59 0.20
CA ALA A 495 36.79 -34.63 1.55
C ALA A 495 37.81 -34.17 2.62
N ASP A 496 39.09 -34.47 2.39
CA ASP A 496 40.18 -34.15 3.32
C ASP A 496 41.06 -33.01 2.78
N SER A 497 40.45 -31.81 2.73
CA SER A 497 40.98 -30.59 2.11
C SER A 497 42.44 -30.24 2.46
N THR A 498 42.86 -30.50 3.71
CA THR A 498 44.17 -30.09 4.21
C THR A 498 45.27 -31.07 3.80
N SER A 499 44.98 -32.38 3.82
CA SER A 499 45.94 -33.42 3.44
C SER A 499 46.09 -33.47 1.92
N ALA A 500 44.97 -33.33 1.19
CA ALA A 500 44.96 -33.22 -0.27
C ALA A 500 45.73 -31.98 -0.75
N GLY A 501 45.53 -30.82 -0.10
CA GLY A 501 46.27 -29.59 -0.37
C GLY A 501 47.79 -29.76 -0.27
N ARG A 502 48.28 -30.34 0.83
CA ARG A 502 49.72 -30.59 1.03
C ARG A 502 50.31 -31.55 0.00
N LYS A 503 49.59 -32.64 -0.32
CA LYS A 503 50.02 -33.61 -1.35
C LYS A 503 50.11 -32.96 -2.73
N MET A 504 49.15 -32.09 -3.09
CA MET A 504 49.19 -31.39 -4.37
C MET A 504 50.38 -30.43 -4.48
N VAL A 505 50.73 -29.71 -3.41
CA VAL A 505 51.93 -28.85 -3.39
C VAL A 505 53.20 -29.68 -3.57
N GLN A 506 53.30 -30.84 -2.90
CA GLN A 506 54.43 -31.77 -3.09
C GLN A 506 54.52 -32.29 -4.53
N LEU A 507 53.38 -32.61 -5.16
CA LEU A 507 53.32 -33.05 -6.56
C LEU A 507 53.76 -31.94 -7.53
N ILE A 508 53.34 -30.69 -7.29
CA ILE A 508 53.76 -29.53 -8.11
C ILE A 508 55.28 -29.35 -8.02
N GLN A 509 55.84 -29.41 -6.81
CA GLN A 509 57.27 -29.26 -6.59
C GLN A 509 58.07 -30.41 -7.23
N ALA A 510 57.57 -31.65 -7.14
CA ALA A 510 58.17 -32.80 -7.81
C ALA A 510 58.15 -32.66 -9.34
N LEU A 511 57.08 -32.08 -9.92
CA LEU A 511 57.00 -31.80 -11.37
C LEU A 511 57.96 -30.68 -11.80
N GLU A 512 58.19 -29.68 -10.94
CA GLU A 512 59.20 -28.62 -11.16
C GLU A 512 60.62 -29.17 -11.15
N GLU A 513 60.95 -29.95 -10.12
CA GLU A 513 62.27 -30.57 -9.98
C GLU A 513 62.57 -31.51 -11.14
N VAL A 514 61.61 -32.32 -11.59
CA VAL A 514 61.81 -33.20 -12.76
C VAL A 514 61.98 -32.42 -14.06
N GLN A 515 61.29 -31.29 -14.21
CA GLN A 515 61.48 -30.41 -15.37
C GLN A 515 62.94 -29.87 -15.43
N GLU A 516 63.50 -29.45 -14.30
CA GLU A 516 64.85 -28.89 -14.18
C GLU A 516 65.96 -29.96 -14.28
N PHE A 517 65.84 -31.08 -13.56
CA PHE A 517 66.90 -32.11 -13.46
C PHE A 517 67.11 -32.89 -14.77
N HIS A 518 66.08 -33.07 -15.59
CA HIS A 518 66.14 -33.90 -16.80
C HIS A 518 66.25 -33.09 -18.10
N GLN A 519 66.44 -31.77 -18.04
CA GLN A 519 66.46 -30.87 -19.21
C GLN A 519 65.23 -31.05 -20.13
N LEU A 520 64.07 -31.38 -19.56
CA LEU A 520 62.82 -31.61 -20.30
C LEU A 520 62.26 -30.33 -20.93
N GLU A 521 62.87 -29.18 -20.64
CA GLU A 521 62.63 -27.88 -21.27
C GLU A 521 62.88 -27.88 -22.77
N ASN A 522 63.76 -28.75 -23.26
CA ASN A 522 64.13 -28.85 -24.67
C ASN A 522 62.97 -29.33 -25.56
N ASN A 523 61.94 -29.95 -24.98
CA ASN A 523 60.77 -30.41 -25.72
C ASN A 523 59.53 -29.58 -25.37
N LEU A 524 59.07 -28.78 -26.35
CA LEU A 524 57.95 -27.85 -26.19
C LEU A 524 56.66 -28.56 -25.71
N GLN A 525 56.38 -29.77 -26.21
CA GLN A 525 55.15 -30.52 -25.86
C GLN A 525 55.20 -31.07 -24.43
N VAL A 526 56.34 -31.60 -24.01
CA VAL A 526 56.52 -32.11 -22.64
C VAL A 526 56.46 -30.96 -21.64
N ARG A 527 57.11 -29.82 -21.96
CA ARG A 527 57.04 -28.60 -21.16
C ARG A 527 55.60 -28.09 -21.01
N GLN A 528 54.81 -28.16 -22.08
CA GLN A 528 53.42 -27.74 -22.06
C GLN A 528 52.55 -28.67 -21.21
N PHE A 529 52.66 -29.99 -21.35
CA PHE A 529 51.89 -30.92 -20.51
C PHE A 529 52.27 -30.87 -19.02
N LEU A 530 53.55 -30.65 -18.69
CA LEU A 530 53.98 -30.39 -17.31
C LEU A 530 53.44 -29.06 -16.78
N ALA A 531 53.41 -28.01 -17.60
CA ALA A 531 52.82 -26.73 -17.24
C ALA A 531 51.29 -26.84 -17.04
N ASP A 532 50.58 -27.48 -17.96
CA ASP A 532 49.14 -27.71 -17.89
C ASP A 532 48.77 -28.53 -16.65
N THR A 533 49.55 -29.57 -16.34
CA THR A 533 49.31 -30.40 -15.14
C THR A 533 49.54 -29.64 -13.84
N ARG A 534 50.60 -28.82 -13.77
CA ARG A 534 50.78 -27.91 -12.63
C ARG A 534 49.63 -26.91 -12.53
N GLN A 535 49.16 -26.36 -13.65
CA GLN A 535 48.02 -25.45 -13.68
C GLN A 535 46.75 -26.13 -13.17
N PHE A 536 46.47 -27.37 -13.57
CA PHE A 536 45.35 -28.16 -13.05
C PHE A 536 45.49 -28.43 -11.55
N LEU A 537 46.69 -28.79 -11.06
CA LEU A 537 46.94 -28.98 -9.62
C LEU A 537 46.77 -27.67 -8.82
N HIS A 538 47.24 -26.54 -9.35
CA HIS A 538 47.01 -25.22 -8.75
C HIS A 538 45.52 -24.87 -8.71
N GLN A 539 44.78 -25.16 -9.78
CA GLN A 539 43.34 -24.94 -9.83
C GLN A 539 42.60 -25.86 -8.84
N MET A 540 43.04 -27.11 -8.69
CA MET A 540 42.53 -28.04 -7.69
C MET A 540 42.75 -27.52 -6.26
N ILE A 541 43.94 -27.00 -5.93
CA ILE A 541 44.22 -26.36 -4.62
C ILE A 541 43.27 -25.18 -4.38
N ARG A 542 43.09 -24.32 -5.38
CA ARG A 542 42.17 -23.16 -5.31
C ARG A 542 40.73 -23.60 -5.06
N THR A 543 40.25 -24.62 -5.77
CA THR A 543 38.89 -25.16 -5.64
C THR A 543 38.63 -25.75 -4.25
N VAL A 544 39.61 -26.43 -3.66
CA VAL A 544 39.50 -27.01 -2.30
C VAL A 544 39.37 -25.93 -1.22
N ASN A 545 40.06 -24.80 -1.38
CA ASN A 545 40.05 -23.69 -0.43
C ASN A 545 38.73 -22.88 -0.40
N ILE A 546 37.78 -23.16 -1.30
CA ILE A 546 36.46 -22.51 -1.28
C ILE A 546 35.66 -23.06 -0.10
N ARG A 547 35.43 -22.20 0.90
CA ARG A 547 34.67 -22.51 2.13
C ARG A 547 33.35 -21.75 2.17
N GLU A 548 32.32 -22.40 2.68
CA GLU A 548 31.01 -21.79 2.93
C GLU A 548 31.06 -20.70 4.02
N GLU A 549 32.00 -20.82 4.97
CA GLU A 549 32.29 -19.83 6.01
C GLU A 549 32.50 -18.41 5.46
N VAL A 550 33.06 -18.28 4.25
CA VAL A 550 33.28 -16.98 3.60
C VAL A 550 31.96 -16.31 3.25
N LEU A 551 30.97 -17.08 2.77
CA LEU A 551 29.63 -16.54 2.48
C LEU A 551 28.91 -16.09 3.74
N ILE A 552 28.99 -16.88 4.82
CA ILE A 552 28.42 -16.52 6.13
C ILE A 552 29.06 -15.21 6.63
N THR A 553 30.39 -15.11 6.51
CA THR A 553 31.12 -13.89 6.90
C THR A 553 30.69 -12.68 6.04
N MET A 554 30.48 -12.86 4.74
CA MET A 554 29.96 -11.80 3.86
C MET A 554 28.53 -11.38 4.19
N GLU A 555 27.68 -12.30 4.67
CA GLU A 555 26.31 -11.99 5.11
C GLU A 555 26.32 -11.16 6.39
N ILE A 556 27.14 -11.55 7.39
CA ILE A 556 27.29 -10.79 8.64
C ILE A 556 27.79 -9.36 8.36
N ILE A 557 28.80 -9.20 7.49
CA ILE A 557 29.41 -7.88 7.22
C ILE A 557 28.50 -6.98 6.38
N ALA A 558 27.65 -7.57 5.51
CA ALA A 558 26.78 -6.83 4.61
C ALA A 558 25.47 -6.35 5.26
N ASP A 559 25.27 -6.60 6.56
CA ASP A 559 24.04 -6.19 7.27
C ASP A 559 23.80 -4.68 7.18
N LEU A 560 22.60 -4.33 6.72
CA LEU A 560 22.13 -2.95 6.56
C LEU A 560 20.87 -2.67 7.41
N SER A 561 20.56 -3.51 8.39
CA SER A 561 19.40 -3.41 9.31
C SER A 561 19.22 -2.02 9.95
N TYR A 562 20.33 -1.36 10.29
CA TYR A 562 20.34 -0.04 10.93
C TYR A 562 19.92 1.11 9.99
N ALA A 563 20.01 0.93 8.68
CA ALA A 563 19.89 2.03 7.72
C ALA A 563 18.48 2.17 7.13
N TRP A 564 17.53 1.30 7.46
CA TRP A 564 16.19 1.29 6.84
C TRP A 564 15.52 2.68 6.83
N ALA A 565 15.36 3.31 8.00
CA ALA A 565 14.76 4.64 8.11
C ALA A 565 15.68 5.75 7.53
N ILE A 566 17.00 5.58 7.60
CA ILE A 566 17.99 6.53 7.10
C ILE A 566 17.91 6.64 5.58
N VAL A 567 17.86 5.49 4.92
CA VAL A 567 17.81 5.36 3.46
C VAL A 567 16.53 5.98 2.92
N ASP A 568 15.37 5.69 3.53
CA ASP A 568 14.09 6.24 3.08
C ASP A 568 14.01 7.77 3.17
N GLN A 569 14.59 8.38 4.19
CA GLN A 569 14.42 9.81 4.45
C GLN A 569 15.52 10.70 3.84
N ASN A 570 16.78 10.25 3.83
CA ASN A 570 17.91 11.09 3.42
C ASN A 570 18.43 10.76 2.00
N TYR A 571 18.31 9.51 1.57
CA TYR A 571 18.94 9.05 0.32
C TYR A 571 17.95 8.85 -0.83
N THR A 572 16.65 8.71 -0.55
CA THR A 572 15.61 8.56 -1.60
C THR A 572 15.65 9.68 -2.62
N THR A 573 15.80 10.94 -2.20
CA THR A 573 15.88 12.09 -3.12
C THR A 573 17.13 12.03 -4.00
N HIS A 574 18.28 11.67 -3.42
CA HIS A 574 19.51 11.48 -4.17
C HIS A 574 19.44 10.31 -5.16
N MET A 575 18.78 9.20 -4.79
CA MET A 575 18.49 8.09 -5.70
C MET A 575 17.62 8.57 -6.87
N GLN A 576 16.54 9.29 -6.57
CA GLN A 576 15.60 9.80 -7.56
C GLN A 576 16.23 10.81 -8.52
N GLU A 577 17.05 11.74 -8.01
CA GLU A 577 17.83 12.68 -8.82
C GLU A 577 18.89 11.98 -9.67
N GLY A 578 19.55 10.96 -9.12
CA GLY A 578 20.51 10.13 -9.83
C GLY A 578 19.86 9.42 -11.03
N ILE A 579 18.67 8.85 -10.84
CA ILE A 579 17.89 8.20 -11.91
C ILE A 579 17.48 9.22 -12.98
N LYS A 580 17.02 10.42 -12.59
CA LYS A 580 16.67 11.48 -13.55
C LYS A 580 17.83 11.87 -14.45
N ARG A 581 19.05 11.89 -13.91
CA ARG A 581 20.27 12.23 -14.67
C ARG A 581 20.75 11.07 -15.53
N ASN A 582 20.71 9.85 -15.01
CA ASN A 582 21.14 8.65 -15.72
C ASN A 582 20.25 7.43 -15.39
N PRO A 583 19.37 7.01 -16.31
CA PRO A 583 18.48 5.86 -16.12
C PRO A 583 19.20 4.53 -15.88
N SER A 584 20.42 4.34 -16.39
CA SER A 584 21.19 3.10 -16.18
C SER A 584 21.61 2.86 -14.73
N LEU A 585 21.49 3.88 -13.86
CA LEU A 585 21.72 3.76 -12.42
C LEU A 585 20.78 2.75 -11.76
N VAL A 586 19.59 2.50 -12.34
CA VAL A 586 18.62 1.51 -11.85
C VAL A 586 19.25 0.11 -11.71
N THR A 587 20.15 -0.27 -12.62
CA THR A 587 20.88 -1.54 -12.54
C THR A 587 21.79 -1.63 -11.32
N LYS A 588 22.39 -0.51 -10.90
CA LYS A 588 23.18 -0.46 -9.66
C LYS A 588 22.27 -0.43 -8.42
N LEU A 589 21.18 0.34 -8.47
CA LEU A 589 20.21 0.41 -7.37
C LEU A 589 19.58 -0.96 -7.04
N ARG A 590 19.42 -1.83 -8.04
CA ARG A 590 19.04 -3.24 -7.83
C ARG A 590 19.91 -3.92 -6.75
N SER A 591 21.22 -3.72 -6.79
CA SER A 591 22.13 -4.32 -5.81
C SER A 591 21.92 -3.73 -4.42
N THR A 592 21.64 -2.43 -4.32
CA THR A 592 21.30 -1.77 -3.05
C THR A 592 19.96 -2.25 -2.49
N PHE A 593 18.95 -2.51 -3.32
CA PHE A 593 17.67 -3.07 -2.87
C PHE A 593 17.82 -4.50 -2.35
N LEU A 594 18.68 -5.31 -2.97
CA LEU A 594 19.03 -6.64 -2.45
C LEU A 594 19.86 -6.55 -1.16
N LYS A 595 20.73 -5.55 -1.02
CA LYS A 595 21.39 -5.31 0.26
C LYS A 595 20.39 -4.94 1.36
N LEU A 596 19.38 -4.13 1.06
CA LEU A 596 18.30 -3.80 2.00
C LEU A 596 17.44 -5.01 2.40
N SER A 597 17.37 -6.08 1.60
CA SER A 597 16.62 -7.27 2.01
C SER A 597 17.25 -8.01 3.20
N SER A 598 18.54 -7.80 3.49
CA SER A 598 19.19 -8.33 4.70
C SER A 598 18.48 -7.92 5.99
N THR A 599 17.83 -6.74 5.99
CA THR A 599 17.03 -6.27 7.13
C THR A 599 15.95 -7.26 7.53
N LEU A 600 15.41 -8.02 6.59
CA LEU A 600 14.29 -8.94 6.80
C LEU A 600 14.73 -10.29 7.38
N GLU A 601 16.01 -10.63 7.31
CA GLU A 601 16.49 -11.97 7.67
C GLU A 601 16.39 -12.22 9.18
N LEU A 602 16.73 -11.21 10.00
CA LEU A 602 16.77 -11.37 11.46
C LEU A 602 15.40 -11.71 12.09
N PRO A 603 14.28 -11.01 11.79
CA PRO A 603 12.97 -11.40 12.34
C PRO A 603 12.43 -12.73 11.79
N LEU A 604 12.83 -13.11 10.57
CA LEU A 604 12.34 -14.32 9.90
C LEU A 604 13.09 -15.58 10.33
N LEU A 605 14.36 -15.44 10.73
CA LEU A 605 15.22 -16.56 11.11
C LEU A 605 14.59 -17.43 12.21
N ARG A 606 14.13 -16.80 13.31
CA ARG A 606 13.53 -17.53 14.44
C ARG A 606 12.17 -18.14 14.11
N ILE A 607 11.39 -17.49 13.25
CA ILE A 607 10.09 -17.99 12.79
C ILE A 607 10.26 -19.23 11.90
N ASN A 608 11.28 -19.19 11.04
CA ASN A 608 11.64 -20.32 10.19
C ASN A 608 12.17 -21.50 11.01
N GLN A 609 13.06 -21.25 11.98
CA GLN A 609 13.53 -22.28 12.91
C GLN A 609 12.39 -22.94 13.72
N ALA A 610 11.34 -22.17 14.05
CA ALA A 610 10.18 -22.66 14.79
C ALA A 610 9.14 -23.40 13.90
N ASN A 611 9.31 -23.41 12.57
CA ASN A 611 8.32 -23.92 11.60
C ASN A 611 6.90 -23.35 11.83
N SER A 612 6.78 -22.07 12.21
CA SER A 612 5.48 -21.44 12.49
C SER A 612 4.71 -21.13 11.20
N SER A 613 3.38 -21.28 11.25
CA SER A 613 2.47 -20.85 10.18
C SER A 613 2.54 -19.34 9.89
N ASP A 614 3.04 -18.55 10.85
CA ASP A 614 3.16 -17.10 10.72
C ASP A 614 4.25 -16.68 9.72
N LEU A 615 5.18 -17.57 9.35
CA LEU A 615 6.30 -17.27 8.45
C LEU A 615 5.84 -16.63 7.14
N ILE A 616 4.79 -17.18 6.53
CA ILE A 616 4.25 -16.67 5.26
C ILE A 616 3.71 -15.25 5.45
N SER A 617 2.91 -15.04 6.50
CA SER A 617 2.27 -13.74 6.79
C SER A 617 3.30 -12.66 7.10
N VAL A 618 4.28 -12.96 7.97
CA VAL A 618 5.32 -12.02 8.39
C VAL A 618 6.27 -11.71 7.23
N SER A 619 6.70 -12.73 6.48
CA SER A 619 7.56 -12.53 5.32
C SER A 619 6.87 -11.72 4.21
N GLN A 620 5.57 -11.92 4.00
CA GLN A 620 4.79 -11.11 3.06
C GLN A 620 4.73 -9.64 3.49
N TYR A 621 4.53 -9.35 4.79
CA TYR A 621 4.49 -7.97 5.29
C TYR A 621 5.81 -7.23 5.01
N TYR A 622 6.93 -7.79 5.47
CA TYR A 622 8.24 -7.19 5.30
C TYR A 622 8.68 -7.09 3.84
N SER A 623 8.38 -8.11 3.02
CA SER A 623 8.64 -8.04 1.58
C SER A 623 7.80 -6.94 0.91
N ASN A 624 6.54 -6.76 1.32
CA ASN A 624 5.67 -5.70 0.81
C ASN A 624 6.20 -4.30 1.17
N GLU A 625 6.74 -4.09 2.37
CA GLU A 625 7.37 -2.83 2.76
C GLU A 625 8.59 -2.49 1.88
N LEU A 626 9.44 -3.48 1.61
CA LEU A 626 10.58 -3.31 0.71
C LEU A 626 10.16 -3.06 -0.74
N VAL A 627 9.16 -3.79 -1.23
CA VAL A 627 8.58 -3.55 -2.56
C VAL A 627 7.93 -2.16 -2.64
N ALA A 628 7.25 -1.70 -1.58
CA ALA A 628 6.67 -0.37 -1.52
C ALA A 628 7.76 0.72 -1.57
N TYR A 629 8.88 0.51 -0.88
CA TYR A 629 10.05 1.38 -0.97
C TYR A 629 10.66 1.40 -2.38
N VAL A 630 10.91 0.24 -3.00
CA VAL A 630 11.40 0.15 -4.39
C VAL A 630 10.47 0.88 -5.36
N ARG A 631 9.15 0.69 -5.21
CA ARG A 631 8.13 1.41 -5.99
C ARG A 631 8.22 2.92 -5.77
N LYS A 632 8.41 3.40 -4.53
CA LYS A 632 8.58 4.82 -4.20
C LYS A 632 9.80 5.44 -4.89
N VAL A 633 10.95 4.74 -4.88
CA VAL A 633 12.17 5.21 -5.54
C VAL A 633 12.00 5.24 -7.06
N LEU A 634 11.47 4.17 -7.66
CA LEU A 634 11.31 4.07 -9.11
C LEU A 634 10.14 4.89 -9.67
N GLN A 635 9.19 5.35 -8.83
CA GLN A 635 8.07 6.21 -9.24
C GLN A 635 8.52 7.48 -9.97
N ILE A 636 9.75 7.94 -9.70
CA ILE A 636 10.32 9.11 -10.36
C ILE A 636 10.45 8.94 -11.88
N ILE A 637 10.57 7.70 -12.37
CA ILE A 637 10.70 7.37 -13.79
C ILE A 637 9.37 7.68 -14.50
N PRO A 638 8.23 7.07 -14.13
CA PRO A 638 6.91 7.49 -14.62
C PRO A 638 6.66 9.00 -14.49
N GLN A 639 6.99 9.64 -13.36
CA GLN A 639 6.79 11.08 -13.18
C GLN A 639 7.55 11.91 -14.23
N THR A 640 8.79 11.55 -14.48
CA THR A 640 9.63 12.22 -15.48
C THR A 640 9.12 11.93 -16.89
N MET A 641 8.74 10.68 -17.19
CA MET A 641 8.12 10.30 -18.48
C MET A 641 6.85 11.10 -18.76
N PHE A 642 5.94 11.25 -17.79
CA PHE A 642 4.73 12.06 -17.95
C PHE A 642 5.03 13.55 -18.13
N GLY A 643 6.08 14.07 -17.48
CA GLY A 643 6.55 15.44 -17.69
C GLY A 643 7.05 15.67 -19.13
N LEU A 644 7.83 14.73 -19.67
CA LEU A 644 8.27 14.74 -21.07
C LEU A 644 7.07 14.61 -22.03
N LEU A 645 6.15 13.69 -21.72
CA LEU A 645 4.95 13.42 -22.49
C LEU A 645 4.03 14.65 -22.58
N ALA A 646 3.82 15.36 -21.47
CA ALA A 646 3.03 16.59 -21.45
C ALA A 646 3.63 17.68 -22.37
N ARG A 647 4.97 17.75 -22.44
CA ARG A 647 5.66 18.65 -23.38
C ARG A 647 5.47 18.21 -24.83
N ILE A 648 5.54 16.91 -25.12
CA ILE A 648 5.26 16.35 -26.45
C ILE A 648 3.84 16.71 -26.89
N VAL A 649 2.83 16.46 -26.04
CA VAL A 649 1.42 16.76 -26.35
C VAL A 649 1.24 18.24 -26.61
N LYS A 650 1.81 19.12 -25.79
CA LYS A 650 1.71 20.58 -25.98
C LYS A 650 2.28 21.03 -27.34
N ILE A 651 3.41 20.45 -27.77
CA ILE A 651 4.02 20.74 -29.06
C ILE A 651 3.15 20.19 -30.20
N GLN A 652 2.67 18.95 -30.08
CA GLN A 652 1.84 18.30 -31.09
C GLN A 652 0.49 18.99 -31.31
N THR A 653 -0.17 19.48 -30.24
CA THR A 653 -1.49 20.11 -30.35
C THR A 653 -1.43 21.62 -30.59
N GLY A 654 -0.36 22.29 -30.15
CA GLY A 654 -0.28 23.76 -30.14
C GLY A 654 0.71 24.36 -31.14
N GLN A 655 1.68 23.58 -31.64
CA GLN A 655 2.75 24.09 -32.50
C GLN A 655 2.83 23.34 -33.83
N ILE A 656 2.67 22.01 -33.82
CA ILE A 656 2.73 21.19 -35.03
C ILE A 656 1.40 21.31 -35.78
N LEU A 657 1.47 21.75 -37.03
CA LEU A 657 0.32 21.85 -37.92
C LEU A 657 0.00 20.47 -38.48
N GLU A 658 -1.28 20.08 -38.44
CA GLU A 658 -1.74 18.87 -39.12
C GLU A 658 -1.58 19.01 -40.64
N LEU A 659 -1.09 17.94 -41.28
CA LEU A 659 -0.90 17.92 -42.73
C LEU A 659 -2.26 17.87 -43.43
N PRO A 660 -2.58 18.85 -44.30
CA PRO A 660 -3.81 18.80 -45.09
C PRO A 660 -3.74 17.66 -46.12
N THR A 661 -4.90 17.16 -46.54
CA THR A 661 -5.01 16.09 -47.53
C THR A 661 -4.44 16.46 -48.92
N ARG A 662 -4.28 17.75 -49.21
CA ARG A 662 -3.57 18.29 -50.39
C ARG A 662 -2.70 19.47 -49.96
N LEU A 663 -1.44 19.45 -50.35
CA LEU A 663 -0.45 20.46 -49.98
C LEU A 663 0.32 20.96 -51.21
N GLU A 664 0.39 22.28 -51.38
CA GLU A 664 1.24 22.93 -52.39
C GLU A 664 2.72 22.69 -52.07
N LYS A 665 3.54 22.39 -53.09
CA LYS A 665 4.97 22.05 -52.92
C LYS A 665 5.75 23.16 -52.20
N ASP A 666 5.43 24.43 -52.45
CA ASP A 666 6.12 25.57 -51.87
C ASP A 666 5.82 25.72 -50.36
N ARG A 667 4.65 25.27 -49.90
CA ARG A 667 4.26 25.29 -48.48
C ARG A 667 4.80 24.09 -47.71
N MET A 668 5.44 23.12 -48.36
CA MET A 668 5.97 21.92 -47.69
C MET A 668 6.95 22.26 -46.56
N ARG A 669 7.77 23.30 -46.73
CA ARG A 669 8.76 23.73 -45.73
C ARG A 669 8.09 24.29 -44.47
N ASP A 670 6.95 24.95 -44.62
CA ASP A 670 6.17 25.54 -43.52
C ASP A 670 5.49 24.46 -42.67
N TYR A 671 5.07 23.34 -43.29
CA TYR A 671 4.47 22.19 -42.59
C TYR A 671 5.51 21.15 -42.11
N ALA A 672 6.75 21.24 -42.58
CA ALA A 672 7.84 20.36 -42.14
C ALA A 672 8.22 20.62 -40.67
N GLN A 673 8.23 21.90 -40.23
CA GLN A 673 8.44 22.33 -38.84
C GLN A 673 9.56 21.53 -38.13
N LEU A 674 10.74 21.49 -38.77
CA LEU A 674 11.84 20.60 -38.39
C LEU A 674 12.28 20.76 -36.94
N ASP A 675 12.35 22.00 -36.43
CA ASP A 675 12.77 22.26 -35.05
C ASP A 675 11.80 21.67 -34.03
N ALA A 676 10.49 21.87 -34.21
CA ALA A 676 9.45 21.32 -33.36
C ALA A 676 9.42 19.77 -33.41
N ARG A 677 9.61 19.19 -34.60
CA ARG A 677 9.69 17.73 -34.78
C ARG A 677 10.96 17.15 -34.17
N TYR A 678 12.09 17.85 -34.27
CA TYR A 678 13.34 17.44 -33.62
C TYR A 678 13.21 17.47 -32.10
N GLU A 679 12.54 18.49 -31.54
CA GLU A 679 12.26 18.54 -30.12
C GLU A 679 11.39 17.37 -29.66
N VAL A 680 10.33 17.03 -30.40
CA VAL A 680 9.51 15.84 -30.14
C VAL A 680 10.38 14.57 -30.20
N ALA A 681 11.20 14.39 -31.23
CA ALA A 681 12.08 13.23 -31.36
C ALA A 681 13.06 13.10 -30.18
N LYS A 682 13.64 14.21 -29.72
CA LYS A 682 14.54 14.25 -28.55
C LYS A 682 13.81 13.85 -27.26
N LEU A 683 12.59 14.34 -27.06
CA LEU A 683 11.78 14.00 -25.89
C LEU A 683 11.37 12.52 -25.91
N THR A 684 10.97 12.00 -27.07
CA THR A 684 10.61 10.59 -27.29
C THR A 684 11.81 9.66 -27.09
N HIS A 685 13.00 10.04 -27.56
CA HIS A 685 14.23 9.30 -27.27
C HIS A 685 14.50 9.24 -25.76
N GLY A 686 14.32 10.36 -25.05
CA GLY A 686 14.44 10.40 -23.58
C GLY A 686 13.50 9.40 -22.90
N ILE A 687 12.23 9.33 -23.32
CA ILE A 687 11.27 8.34 -22.82
C ILE A 687 11.77 6.90 -23.06
N SER A 688 12.29 6.60 -24.25
CA SER A 688 12.84 5.28 -24.58
C SER A 688 14.03 4.91 -23.68
N THR A 689 14.94 5.85 -23.40
CA THR A 689 16.09 5.62 -22.50
C THR A 689 15.64 5.32 -21.07
N PHE A 690 14.60 6.00 -20.59
CA PHE A 690 14.02 5.71 -19.27
C PHE A 690 13.40 4.31 -19.21
N THR A 691 12.65 3.92 -20.25
CA THR A 691 12.09 2.56 -20.37
C THR A 691 13.18 1.50 -20.38
N GLU A 692 14.21 1.67 -21.20
CA GLU A 692 15.35 0.74 -21.30
C GLU A 692 16.10 0.62 -19.97
N GLY A 693 16.32 1.72 -19.26
CA GLY A 693 16.94 1.72 -17.93
C GLY A 693 16.20 0.86 -16.90
N VAL A 694 14.86 0.77 -16.98
CA VAL A 694 14.07 -0.11 -16.11
C VAL A 694 14.07 -1.55 -16.63
N LEU A 695 13.93 -1.77 -17.94
CA LEU A 695 13.88 -3.11 -18.53
C LEU A 695 15.23 -3.85 -18.50
N THR A 696 16.35 -3.12 -18.40
CA THR A 696 17.70 -3.71 -18.19
C THR A 696 17.87 -4.30 -16.79
N MET A 697 17.03 -3.93 -15.83
CA MET A 697 16.97 -4.59 -14.53
C MET A 697 16.50 -6.04 -14.73
N LYS A 698 17.20 -7.00 -14.13
CA LYS A 698 16.74 -8.41 -14.13
C LYS A 698 15.62 -8.58 -13.10
N SER A 699 14.71 -9.52 -13.34
CA SER A 699 13.72 -9.93 -12.33
C SER A 699 14.45 -10.37 -11.06
N THR A 700 14.02 -9.85 -9.91
CA THR A 700 14.68 -10.07 -8.63
C THR A 700 13.73 -10.66 -7.62
N LEU A 701 14.18 -11.69 -6.91
CA LEU A 701 13.50 -12.13 -5.71
C LEU A 701 13.91 -11.21 -4.57
N VAL A 702 12.95 -10.53 -3.97
CA VAL A 702 13.17 -9.62 -2.85
C VAL A 702 12.31 -10.14 -1.69
N GLY A 703 12.97 -10.77 -0.71
CA GLY A 703 12.28 -11.59 0.30
C GLY A 703 11.57 -12.75 -0.38
N VAL A 704 10.24 -12.80 -0.30
CA VAL A 704 9.40 -13.84 -0.93
C VAL A 704 8.73 -13.35 -2.22
N ILE A 705 8.85 -12.06 -2.55
CA ILE A 705 8.16 -11.47 -3.70
C ILE A 705 9.13 -11.36 -4.87
N LYS A 706 8.75 -11.95 -6.02
CA LYS A 706 9.47 -11.76 -7.27
C LYS A 706 9.04 -10.44 -7.91
N ILE A 707 9.98 -9.52 -8.02
CA ILE A 707 9.81 -8.23 -8.66
C ILE A 707 10.08 -8.38 -10.17
N ASP A 708 9.06 -8.07 -10.97
CA ASP A 708 9.17 -7.91 -12.42
C ASP A 708 9.27 -6.42 -12.80
N PRO A 709 10.40 -5.96 -13.36
CA PRO A 709 10.58 -4.56 -13.77
C PRO A 709 9.55 -4.07 -14.77
N LYS A 710 9.04 -4.94 -15.66
CA LYS A 710 8.00 -4.56 -16.62
C LYS A 710 6.69 -4.23 -15.91
N GLN A 711 6.26 -5.09 -14.97
CA GLN A 711 5.08 -4.85 -14.16
C GLN A 711 5.24 -3.61 -13.25
N LEU A 712 6.42 -3.40 -12.67
CA LEU A 712 6.70 -2.20 -11.88
C LEU A 712 6.56 -0.92 -12.69
N LEU A 713 7.07 -0.89 -13.93
CA LEU A 713 6.95 0.25 -14.81
C LEU A 713 5.49 0.50 -15.18
N GLU A 714 4.76 -0.55 -15.53
CA GLU A 714 3.33 -0.47 -15.86
C GLU A 714 2.51 0.05 -14.66
N ASP A 715 2.74 -0.48 -13.46
CA ASP A 715 2.10 -0.02 -12.22
C ASP A 715 2.42 1.45 -11.92
N GLY A 716 3.67 1.86 -12.12
CA GLY A 716 4.12 3.23 -11.91
C GLY A 716 3.47 4.22 -12.89
N ILE A 717 3.35 3.85 -14.16
CA ILE A 717 2.65 4.61 -15.22
C ILE A 717 1.16 4.73 -14.89
N ARG A 718 0.53 3.62 -14.48
CA ARG A 718 -0.88 3.63 -14.03
C ARG A 718 -1.08 4.54 -12.82
N LYS A 719 -0.16 4.52 -11.85
CA LYS A 719 -0.24 5.38 -10.66
C LYS A 719 -0.15 6.86 -10.99
N GLU A 720 0.75 7.27 -11.87
CA GLU A 720 0.81 8.65 -12.35
C GLU A 720 -0.45 9.03 -13.13
N LEU A 721 -0.94 8.16 -14.01
CA LEU A 721 -2.19 8.38 -14.75
C LEU A 721 -3.36 8.64 -13.78
N VAL A 722 -3.56 7.76 -12.81
CA VAL A 722 -4.63 7.89 -11.81
C VAL A 722 -4.51 9.20 -11.04
N MET A 723 -3.29 9.58 -10.63
CA MET A 723 -3.06 10.82 -9.90
C MET A 723 -3.37 12.05 -10.75
N GLN A 724 -2.90 12.11 -12.00
CA GLN A 724 -3.11 13.25 -12.90
C GLN A 724 -4.59 13.38 -13.31
N VAL A 725 -5.25 12.28 -13.67
CA VAL A 725 -6.66 12.26 -14.05
C VAL A 725 -7.55 12.66 -12.87
N ALA A 726 -7.35 12.06 -11.69
CA ALA A 726 -8.13 12.40 -10.50
C ALA A 726 -7.92 13.86 -10.08
N ARG A 727 -6.69 14.39 -10.21
CA ARG A 727 -6.39 15.80 -9.95
C ARG A 727 -7.06 16.74 -10.96
N ALA A 728 -7.01 16.41 -12.25
CA ALA A 728 -7.67 17.17 -13.31
C ALA A 728 -9.19 17.24 -13.09
N MET A 729 -9.83 16.11 -12.75
CA MET A 729 -11.25 16.05 -12.42
C MET A 729 -11.57 16.89 -11.17
N HIS A 730 -10.79 16.75 -10.10
CA HIS A 730 -11.03 17.48 -8.86
C HIS A 730 -10.88 18.99 -9.05
N GLN A 731 -9.83 19.45 -9.73
CA GLN A 731 -9.52 20.87 -9.92
C GLN A 731 -10.46 21.55 -10.91
N THR A 732 -10.81 20.87 -12.01
CA THR A 732 -11.66 21.45 -13.06
C THR A 732 -13.12 21.54 -12.61
N ILE A 733 -13.61 20.51 -11.90
CA ILE A 733 -14.98 20.44 -11.38
C ILE A 733 -15.02 21.03 -9.96
N MET A 734 -14.67 22.31 -9.84
CA MET A 734 -14.92 23.13 -8.65
C MET A 734 -15.80 24.30 -9.06
N PHE A 735 -16.96 24.48 -8.46
CA PHE A 735 -17.93 25.50 -8.88
C PHE A 735 -18.07 26.60 -7.82
N ASN A 736 -18.26 27.83 -8.26
CA ASN A 736 -18.48 28.95 -7.35
C ASN A 736 -19.99 29.14 -7.11
N PRO A 737 -20.50 28.94 -5.88
CA PRO A 737 -21.93 29.06 -5.58
C PRO A 737 -22.49 30.49 -5.74
N LYS A 738 -21.62 31.51 -5.90
CA LYS A 738 -22.00 32.92 -6.12
C LYS A 738 -21.94 33.36 -7.59
N ALA A 739 -21.61 32.47 -8.52
CA ALA A 739 -21.53 32.81 -9.94
C ALA A 739 -22.91 33.19 -10.52
N LYS A 740 -22.98 34.29 -11.28
CA LYS A 740 -24.22 34.75 -11.94
C LYS A 740 -24.54 34.00 -13.24
N VAL A 741 -23.54 33.35 -13.84
CA VAL A 741 -23.65 32.57 -15.10
C VAL A 741 -23.13 31.16 -14.83
N SER A 742 -23.78 30.15 -15.41
CA SER A 742 -23.37 28.75 -15.24
C SER A 742 -21.96 28.50 -15.80
N GLU A 743 -21.05 28.04 -14.94
CA GLU A 743 -19.68 27.68 -15.30
C GLU A 743 -19.56 26.22 -15.77
N LEU A 744 -20.67 25.48 -15.83
CA LEU A 744 -20.71 24.04 -16.13
C LEU A 744 -20.13 23.72 -17.50
N THR A 745 -20.66 24.35 -18.54
CA THR A 745 -20.28 24.13 -19.93
C THR A 745 -18.79 24.40 -20.22
N PRO A 746 -18.20 25.57 -19.86
CA PRO A 746 -16.80 25.82 -20.14
C PRO A 746 -15.86 24.88 -19.37
N LYS A 747 -16.21 24.50 -18.14
CA LYS A 747 -15.42 23.55 -17.33
C LYS A 747 -15.46 22.14 -17.90
N LEU A 748 -16.61 21.69 -18.42
CA LEU A 748 -16.72 20.39 -19.10
C LEU A 748 -15.89 20.35 -20.39
N THR A 749 -15.90 21.41 -21.20
CA THR A 749 -15.07 21.50 -22.41
C THR A 749 -13.58 21.43 -22.07
N LEU A 750 -13.13 22.16 -21.04
CA LEU A 750 -11.75 22.12 -20.57
C LEU A 750 -11.36 20.72 -20.09
N LEU A 751 -12.24 20.07 -19.32
CA LEU A 751 -12.00 18.71 -18.86
C LEU A 751 -11.90 17.71 -20.03
N ALA A 752 -12.80 17.80 -21.01
CA ALA A 752 -12.77 16.94 -22.19
C ALA A 752 -11.46 17.09 -22.98
N GLN A 753 -10.97 18.32 -23.17
CA GLN A 753 -9.67 18.57 -23.81
C GLN A 753 -8.52 17.94 -23.01
N SER A 754 -8.54 18.05 -21.67
CA SER A 754 -7.52 17.43 -20.83
C SER A 754 -7.56 15.90 -20.88
N MET A 755 -8.75 15.28 -20.92
CA MET A 755 -8.89 13.83 -20.99
C MET A 755 -8.48 13.29 -22.37
N ASP A 756 -8.82 13.98 -23.45
CA ASP A 756 -8.39 13.62 -24.81
C ASP A 756 -6.86 13.74 -24.96
N ALA A 757 -6.26 14.79 -24.37
CA ALA A 757 -4.80 14.92 -24.30
C ALA A 757 -4.14 13.72 -23.60
N PHE A 758 -4.68 13.26 -22.46
CA PHE A 758 -4.17 12.05 -21.80
C PHE A 758 -4.34 10.80 -22.66
N ARG A 759 -5.50 10.60 -23.30
CA ARG A 759 -5.74 9.46 -24.18
C ARG A 759 -4.72 9.41 -25.33
N ARG A 760 -4.59 10.50 -26.10
CA ARG A 760 -3.64 10.61 -27.22
C ARG A 760 -2.20 10.37 -26.78
N SER A 761 -1.85 10.84 -25.59
CA SER A 761 -0.51 10.65 -25.04
C SER A 761 -0.15 9.17 -24.81
N PHE A 762 -1.12 8.37 -24.38
CA PHE A 762 -0.96 6.93 -24.20
C PHE A 762 -0.94 6.18 -25.52
N GLU A 763 -1.73 6.61 -26.51
CA GLU A 763 -1.66 6.09 -27.87
C GLU A 763 -0.28 6.36 -28.50
N TYR A 764 0.34 7.50 -28.22
CA TYR A 764 1.68 7.84 -28.71
C TYR A 764 2.79 7.01 -28.06
N ILE A 765 2.75 6.82 -26.74
CA ILE A 765 3.85 6.21 -25.97
C ILE A 765 3.84 4.67 -26.01
N GLN A 766 2.72 4.05 -26.40
CA GLN A 766 2.48 2.61 -26.24
C GLN A 766 3.58 1.73 -26.84
N ASP A 767 4.09 2.09 -28.02
CA ASP A 767 5.10 1.32 -28.75
C ASP A 767 6.49 1.46 -28.12
N TYR A 768 6.81 2.66 -27.60
CA TYR A 768 8.10 2.94 -26.96
C TYR A 768 8.25 2.30 -25.58
N VAL A 769 7.14 1.97 -24.92
CA VAL A 769 7.11 1.39 -23.56
C VAL A 769 6.68 -0.09 -23.60
N ASN A 770 6.19 -0.57 -24.73
CA ASN A 770 5.65 -1.92 -24.91
C ASN A 770 4.51 -2.23 -23.90
N ILE A 771 3.53 -1.32 -23.85
CA ILE A 771 2.33 -1.41 -23.00
C ILE A 771 1.06 -1.18 -23.82
N TYR A 772 -0.06 -1.76 -23.39
CA TYR A 772 -1.36 -1.54 -24.04
C TYR A 772 -2.00 -0.24 -23.52
N GLY A 773 -1.64 0.90 -24.12
CA GLY A 773 -2.05 2.23 -23.66
C GLY A 773 -3.56 2.41 -23.54
N LEU A 774 -4.32 2.04 -24.59
CA LEU A 774 -5.79 2.17 -24.61
C LEU A 774 -6.48 1.31 -23.54
N LYS A 775 -5.99 0.09 -23.32
CA LYS A 775 -6.52 -0.84 -22.30
C LYS A 775 -6.29 -0.29 -20.89
N ILE A 776 -5.11 0.26 -20.64
CA ILE A 776 -4.78 0.90 -19.35
C ILE A 776 -5.68 2.11 -19.11
N TRP A 777 -5.83 2.98 -20.11
CA TRP A 777 -6.70 4.15 -20.04
C TRP A 777 -8.14 3.77 -19.66
N GLN A 778 -8.75 2.82 -20.37
CA GLN A 778 -10.14 2.41 -20.11
C GLN A 778 -10.31 1.81 -18.71
N LYS A 779 -9.38 0.94 -18.28
CA LYS A 779 -9.43 0.30 -16.96
C LYS A 779 -9.30 1.31 -15.82
N GLU A 780 -8.32 2.21 -15.89
CA GLU A 780 -8.10 3.18 -14.82
C GLU A 780 -9.20 4.26 -14.80
N MET A 781 -9.71 4.69 -15.97
CA MET A 781 -10.84 5.62 -16.04
C MET A 781 -12.11 5.04 -15.39
N GLN A 782 -12.45 3.78 -15.72
CA GLN A 782 -13.54 3.05 -15.08
C GLN A 782 -13.35 2.98 -13.57
N ARG A 783 -12.14 2.65 -13.12
CA ARG A 783 -11.80 2.48 -11.71
C ARG A 783 -11.89 3.78 -10.92
N ILE A 784 -11.38 4.89 -11.45
CA ILE A 784 -11.44 6.22 -10.81
C ILE A 784 -12.89 6.66 -10.64
N ILE A 785 -13.70 6.54 -11.70
CA ILE A 785 -15.09 6.98 -11.67
C ILE A 785 -15.91 6.11 -10.73
N ASN A 786 -15.86 4.79 -10.88
CA ASN A 786 -16.64 3.87 -10.04
C ASN A 786 -16.29 4.01 -8.56
N TYR A 787 -15.01 4.18 -8.24
CA TYR A 787 -14.56 4.43 -6.88
C TYR A 787 -15.18 5.72 -6.32
N ASN A 788 -15.10 6.83 -7.05
CA ASN A 788 -15.68 8.10 -6.58
C ASN A 788 -17.21 8.04 -6.48
N VAL A 789 -17.88 7.39 -7.42
CA VAL A 789 -19.34 7.16 -7.35
C VAL A 789 -19.69 6.37 -6.10
N GLU A 790 -18.98 5.28 -5.80
CA GLU A 790 -19.21 4.47 -4.61
C GLU A 790 -18.97 5.25 -3.30
N GLN A 791 -17.93 6.08 -3.25
CA GLN A 791 -17.69 6.95 -2.08
C GLN A 791 -18.80 7.98 -1.87
N GLU A 792 -19.38 8.55 -2.94
CA GLU A 792 -20.50 9.47 -2.82
C GLU A 792 -21.79 8.71 -2.44
N CYS A 793 -22.02 7.53 -3.02
CA CYS A 793 -23.15 6.64 -2.68
C CYS A 793 -23.13 6.18 -1.22
N ASN A 794 -21.95 5.97 -0.63
CA ASN A 794 -21.79 5.64 0.79
C ASN A 794 -22.38 6.71 1.73
N SER A 795 -22.60 7.96 1.27
CA SER A 795 -23.30 8.97 2.07
C SER A 795 -24.80 8.70 2.24
N PHE A 796 -25.37 7.82 1.41
CA PHE A 796 -26.78 7.42 1.41
C PHE A 796 -27.00 6.05 2.06
N LEU A 797 -25.95 5.33 2.44
CA LEU A 797 -26.00 3.98 3.01
C LEU A 797 -25.70 4.00 4.52
N ARG A 798 -26.40 3.14 5.28
CA ARG A 798 -26.11 2.91 6.71
C ARG A 798 -24.83 2.09 6.90
N GLN A 799 -24.80 0.89 6.33
CA GLN A 799 -23.58 0.10 6.24
C GLN A 799 -22.73 0.65 5.09
N LYS A 800 -21.58 1.23 5.42
CA LYS A 800 -20.68 1.75 4.39
C LYS A 800 -19.93 0.58 3.79
N VAL A 801 -19.77 0.58 2.47
CA VAL A 801 -18.87 -0.37 1.83
C VAL A 801 -17.44 0.04 2.21
N GLU A 802 -16.89 -0.66 3.21
CA GLU A 802 -15.56 -0.40 3.75
C GLU A 802 -14.47 -0.74 2.73
N LYS A 803 -13.39 0.03 2.78
CA LYS A 803 -12.35 0.02 1.75
C LYS A 803 -11.42 -1.19 1.76
N LYS A 804 -11.33 -1.99 2.83
CA LYS A 804 -10.05 -2.69 3.08
C LYS A 804 -10.03 -4.06 3.75
N ILE A 805 -11.13 -4.72 4.12
CA ILE A 805 -11.04 -6.08 4.69
C ILE A 805 -12.12 -7.02 4.14
N GLY A 806 -11.68 -7.98 3.32
CA GLY A 806 -12.02 -9.40 3.48
C GLY A 806 -13.43 -9.92 3.21
N SER A 807 -14.41 -9.14 2.78
CA SER A 807 -15.76 -9.68 2.55
C SER A 807 -16.45 -9.12 1.30
N LYS A 808 -16.53 -9.98 0.26
CA LYS A 808 -17.40 -9.92 -0.93
C LYS A 808 -17.20 -8.82 -2.00
N SER A 809 -16.30 -7.85 -1.82
CA SER A 809 -15.90 -6.91 -2.89
C SER A 809 -14.57 -7.33 -3.57
N GLU A 810 -14.49 -8.59 -4.00
CA GLU A 810 -13.36 -9.16 -4.75
C GLU A 810 -13.07 -8.42 -6.09
N LYS A 811 -13.98 -7.57 -6.58
CA LYS A 811 -13.77 -6.84 -7.84
C LYS A 811 -12.66 -5.77 -7.81
N TRP A 812 -12.22 -5.29 -6.63
CA TRP A 812 -11.29 -4.14 -6.54
C TRP A 812 -10.10 -4.33 -5.59
N GLY A 813 -10.00 -5.47 -4.88
CA GLY A 813 -9.13 -5.65 -3.72
C GLY A 813 -7.63 -5.84 -4.01
N LEU A 814 -7.25 -6.43 -5.14
CA LEU A 814 -5.84 -6.71 -5.44
C LEU A 814 -5.08 -5.47 -5.98
N TYR A 815 -5.74 -4.60 -6.74
CA TYR A 815 -5.14 -3.38 -7.31
C TYR A 815 -5.29 -2.15 -6.38
N GLY A 816 -6.26 -2.17 -5.47
CA GLY A 816 -6.61 -1.07 -4.55
C GLY A 816 -5.49 -0.59 -3.63
N LEU A 817 -4.63 -1.51 -3.17
CA LEU A 817 -3.48 -1.18 -2.32
C LEU A 817 -2.26 -0.71 -3.10
N GLN A 818 -2.02 -1.23 -4.30
CA GLN A 818 -0.80 -0.95 -5.07
C GLN A 818 -0.85 0.41 -5.79
N ILE A 819 -2.03 0.81 -6.28
CA ILE A 819 -2.26 2.08 -6.97
C ILE A 819 -3.44 2.79 -6.28
N PRO A 820 -3.22 3.57 -5.21
CA PRO A 820 -4.30 4.22 -4.49
C PRO A 820 -4.88 5.39 -5.30
N ILE A 821 -6.21 5.50 -5.33
CA ILE A 821 -6.89 6.68 -5.88
C ILE A 821 -6.79 7.82 -4.84
N PRO A 822 -6.30 9.00 -5.21
CA PRO A 822 -6.14 10.11 -4.26
C PRO A 822 -7.50 10.57 -3.74
N ARG A 823 -7.55 10.84 -2.43
CA ARG A 823 -8.69 11.50 -1.80
C ARG A 823 -8.35 12.96 -1.58
N PHE A 824 -9.24 13.83 -2.04
CA PHE A 824 -9.12 15.26 -1.82
C PHE A 824 -10.04 15.67 -0.66
N GLN A 825 -9.70 16.75 0.02
CA GLN A 825 -10.58 17.28 1.07
C GLN A 825 -11.90 17.76 0.45
N PRO A 826 -13.05 17.48 1.10
CA PRO A 826 -14.35 18.01 0.68
C PRO A 826 -14.32 19.55 0.64
N VAL A 827 -14.74 20.12 -0.48
CA VAL A 827 -14.80 21.59 -0.68
C VAL A 827 -16.22 22.11 -0.39
N ASP A 828 -17.21 21.26 -0.57
CA ASP A 828 -18.63 21.51 -0.41
C ASP A 828 -19.28 20.36 0.38
N SER A 829 -20.61 20.30 0.42
CA SER A 829 -21.33 19.17 1.03
C SER A 829 -21.14 17.84 0.27
N SER A 830 -20.40 17.81 -0.84
CA SER A 830 -20.13 16.62 -1.65
C SER A 830 -18.84 15.96 -1.17
N VAL A 831 -18.77 14.64 -1.23
CA VAL A 831 -17.54 13.91 -0.86
C VAL A 831 -16.47 14.12 -1.94
N ASN A 832 -16.87 14.20 -3.21
CA ASN A 832 -15.94 14.32 -4.34
C ASN A 832 -16.52 15.06 -5.56
N PHE A 833 -15.81 15.02 -6.69
CA PHE A 833 -16.18 15.75 -7.91
C PHE A 833 -17.47 15.25 -8.58
N ILE A 834 -17.82 13.96 -8.49
CA ILE A 834 -19.02 13.43 -9.16
C ILE A 834 -20.28 13.90 -8.43
N GLY A 835 -20.21 14.00 -7.10
CA GLY A 835 -21.26 14.64 -6.28
C GLY A 835 -21.42 16.12 -6.63
N ARG A 836 -20.32 16.86 -6.79
CA ARG A 836 -20.33 18.27 -7.23
C ARG A 836 -20.98 18.42 -8.61
N LEU A 837 -20.58 17.58 -9.56
CA LEU A 837 -21.16 17.59 -10.90
C LEU A 837 -22.67 17.31 -10.85
N ALA A 838 -23.10 16.26 -10.13
CA ALA A 838 -24.51 15.91 -10.02
C ALA A 838 -25.36 17.05 -9.41
N ARG A 839 -24.83 17.73 -8.39
CA ARG A 839 -25.52 18.84 -7.74
C ARG A 839 -25.56 20.11 -8.57
N GLU A 840 -24.50 20.41 -9.32
CA GLU A 840 -24.53 21.52 -10.28
C GLU A 840 -25.45 21.24 -11.46
N VAL A 841 -25.52 20.00 -11.95
CA VAL A 841 -26.50 19.58 -12.95
C VAL A 841 -27.91 19.83 -12.41
N LEU A 842 -28.24 19.36 -11.20
CA LEU A 842 -29.54 19.62 -10.58
C LEU A 842 -29.79 21.11 -10.28
N THR A 843 -28.74 21.87 -9.96
CA THR A 843 -28.82 23.32 -9.70
C THR A 843 -29.12 24.11 -10.98
N THR A 844 -28.53 23.69 -12.09
CA THR A 844 -28.80 24.25 -13.43
C THR A 844 -30.27 24.05 -13.80
N TYR A 845 -30.87 22.92 -13.40
CA TYR A 845 -32.25 22.55 -13.71
C TYR A 845 -33.27 22.90 -12.60
N ARG A 846 -33.01 23.85 -11.70
CA ARG A 846 -33.85 24.13 -10.51
C ARG A 846 -35.33 24.44 -10.84
N TRP A 847 -36.24 23.54 -10.44
CA TRP A 847 -37.69 23.74 -10.51
C TRP A 847 -38.23 24.92 -9.67
N GLN A 848 -37.51 25.34 -8.62
CA GLN A 848 -37.90 26.45 -7.73
C GLN A 848 -37.69 27.83 -8.39
N VAL A 849 -36.94 27.90 -9.49
CA VAL A 849 -36.56 29.16 -10.14
C VAL A 849 -36.88 29.04 -11.62
N THR A 850 -38.11 29.41 -11.97
CA THR A 850 -38.51 29.78 -13.33
C THR A 850 -38.16 28.84 -14.47
N THR A 851 -37.72 27.58 -14.31
CA THR A 851 -37.46 26.71 -15.47
C THR A 851 -38.66 25.83 -15.80
N SER A 852 -39.03 25.73 -17.08
CA SER A 852 -40.02 24.75 -17.58
C SER A 852 -39.40 23.80 -18.58
N TYR A 853 -39.74 22.52 -18.49
CA TYR A 853 -39.33 21.48 -19.43
C TYR A 853 -40.30 21.38 -20.61
N VAL A 854 -39.76 21.34 -21.83
CA VAL A 854 -40.56 21.17 -23.05
C VAL A 854 -40.30 19.77 -23.61
N ASP A 855 -41.28 18.89 -23.44
CA ASP A 855 -41.16 17.46 -23.78
C ASP A 855 -40.86 17.20 -25.26
N LEU A 856 -41.48 17.97 -26.17
CA LEU A 856 -41.23 17.90 -27.61
C LEU A 856 -39.78 18.17 -28.01
N LEU A 857 -39.09 19.04 -27.27
CA LEU A 857 -37.73 19.48 -27.57
C LEU A 857 -36.69 18.76 -26.68
N GLY A 858 -37.13 18.15 -25.58
CA GLY A 858 -36.25 17.50 -24.62
C GLY A 858 -35.37 18.47 -23.80
N THR A 859 -35.73 19.75 -23.73
CA THR A 859 -34.89 20.82 -23.19
C THR A 859 -35.62 21.68 -22.14
N TRP A 860 -34.83 22.33 -21.28
CA TRP A 860 -35.31 23.22 -20.22
C TRP A 860 -35.15 24.68 -20.64
N TYR A 861 -36.18 25.49 -20.41
CA TYR A 861 -36.21 26.91 -20.72
C TYR A 861 -36.47 27.74 -19.47
N ASP A 862 -35.85 28.91 -19.36
CA ASP A 862 -36.15 29.87 -18.30
C ASP A 862 -37.40 30.68 -18.67
N ASN A 863 -38.42 30.63 -17.83
CA ASN A 863 -39.71 31.33 -17.94
C ASN A 863 -39.54 32.86 -17.95
N LYS A 864 -38.44 33.40 -17.41
CA LYS A 864 -38.16 34.85 -17.44
C LYS A 864 -37.45 35.26 -18.72
N THR A 865 -36.30 34.64 -19.03
CA THR A 865 -35.47 35.03 -20.18
C THR A 865 -35.84 34.35 -21.48
N LYS A 866 -36.67 33.29 -21.43
CA LYS A 866 -37.01 32.37 -22.53
C LYS A 866 -35.81 31.69 -23.18
N ASN A 867 -34.63 31.81 -22.58
CA ASN A 867 -33.42 31.17 -23.07
C ASN A 867 -33.39 29.71 -22.63
N GLU A 868 -32.76 28.89 -23.47
CA GLU A 868 -32.45 27.50 -23.14
C GLU A 868 -31.44 27.48 -21.98
N VAL A 869 -31.81 26.77 -20.91
CA VAL A 869 -31.01 26.69 -19.67
C VAL A 869 -29.93 25.61 -19.80
N ALA A 870 -30.22 24.55 -20.54
CA ALA A 870 -29.23 23.53 -20.89
C ALA A 870 -29.45 23.02 -22.31
N ASP A 871 -28.37 23.12 -23.09
CA ASP A 871 -28.24 22.60 -24.45
C ASP A 871 -28.48 21.08 -24.48
N THR A 872 -29.20 20.59 -25.50
CA THR A 872 -29.28 19.17 -25.88
C THR A 872 -27.93 18.44 -25.84
N LYS A 873 -26.82 19.15 -26.10
CA LYS A 873 -25.46 18.61 -26.09
C LYS A 873 -24.82 18.51 -24.71
N LEU A 874 -25.49 18.88 -23.62
CA LEU A 874 -24.89 18.83 -22.28
C LEU A 874 -24.40 17.42 -21.92
N PHE A 875 -25.25 16.40 -22.11
CA PHE A 875 -24.88 15.02 -21.81
C PHE A 875 -23.83 14.47 -22.78
N THR A 876 -23.83 14.93 -24.04
CA THR A 876 -22.74 14.65 -24.99
C THR A 876 -21.41 15.28 -24.53
N ARG A 877 -21.42 16.48 -23.93
CA ARG A 877 -20.21 17.11 -23.34
C ARG A 877 -19.75 16.39 -22.07
N ILE A 878 -20.68 15.94 -21.22
CA ILE A 878 -20.36 15.10 -20.07
C ILE A 878 -19.79 13.75 -20.52
N HIS A 879 -20.35 13.16 -21.58
CA HIS A 879 -19.86 11.95 -22.21
C HIS A 879 -18.43 12.16 -22.74
N GLY A 880 -18.16 13.25 -23.46
CA GLY A 880 -16.80 13.59 -23.92
C GLY A 880 -15.80 13.84 -22.77
N ALA A 881 -16.26 14.32 -21.62
CA ALA A 881 -15.40 14.63 -20.48
C ALA A 881 -15.16 13.44 -19.52
N LEU A 882 -16.15 12.57 -19.30
CA LEU A 882 -16.09 11.48 -18.30
C LEU A 882 -16.32 10.08 -18.90
N GLY A 883 -16.62 9.99 -20.19
CA GLY A 883 -16.95 8.73 -20.88
C GLY A 883 -18.26 8.10 -20.41
N VAL A 884 -18.53 6.91 -20.95
CA VAL A 884 -19.69 6.06 -20.60
C VAL A 884 -19.79 5.83 -19.08
N TYR A 885 -18.65 5.57 -18.43
CA TYR A 885 -18.61 5.31 -16.98
C TYR A 885 -19.06 6.51 -16.15
N GLY A 886 -18.77 7.74 -16.59
CA GLY A 886 -19.24 8.96 -15.92
C GLY A 886 -20.75 9.08 -15.93
N LEU A 887 -21.37 8.83 -17.09
CA LEU A 887 -22.82 8.84 -17.25
C LEU A 887 -23.50 7.74 -16.45
N CYS A 888 -23.02 6.49 -16.53
CA CYS A 888 -23.53 5.39 -15.70
C CYS A 888 -23.36 5.68 -14.19
N GLY A 889 -22.24 6.31 -13.82
CA GLY A 889 -21.97 6.75 -12.46
C GLY A 889 -22.96 7.80 -11.95
N LEU A 890 -23.28 8.81 -12.78
CA LEU A 890 -24.31 9.80 -12.50
C LEU A 890 -25.70 9.16 -12.40
N ASP A 891 -26.05 8.25 -13.31
CA ASP A 891 -27.33 7.52 -13.24
C ASP A 891 -27.49 6.75 -11.93
N ARG A 892 -26.43 6.07 -11.49
CA ARG A 892 -26.40 5.36 -10.22
C ARG A 892 -26.55 6.31 -9.03
N LEU A 893 -25.81 7.42 -9.01
CA LEU A 893 -25.90 8.42 -7.94
C LEU A 893 -27.31 9.04 -7.88
N PHE A 894 -27.88 9.39 -9.03
CA PHE A 894 -29.25 9.89 -9.12
C PHE A 894 -30.28 8.86 -8.64
N SER A 895 -30.05 7.57 -8.87
CA SER A 895 -30.90 6.51 -8.32
C SER A 895 -30.92 6.53 -6.78
N PHE A 896 -29.76 6.69 -6.14
CA PHE A 896 -29.69 6.84 -4.66
C PHE A 896 -30.34 8.13 -4.18
N MET A 897 -30.23 9.23 -4.94
CA MET A 897 -30.94 10.46 -4.63
C MET A 897 -32.45 10.26 -4.69
N VAL A 898 -32.97 9.56 -5.71
CA VAL A 898 -34.40 9.20 -5.81
C VAL A 898 -34.83 8.33 -4.63
N VAL A 899 -34.05 7.31 -4.23
CA VAL A 899 -34.32 6.50 -3.03
C VAL A 899 -34.47 7.38 -1.79
N ARG A 900 -33.55 8.34 -1.58
CA ARG A 900 -33.61 9.25 -0.43
C ARG A 900 -34.86 10.14 -0.45
N GLU A 901 -35.22 10.70 -1.61
CA GLU A 901 -36.43 11.54 -1.71
C GLU A 901 -37.71 10.70 -1.53
N LEU A 902 -37.76 9.46 -2.03
CA LEU A 902 -38.88 8.53 -1.83
C LEU A 902 -39.02 8.12 -0.36
N GLN A 903 -37.91 7.79 0.31
CA GLN A 903 -37.91 7.51 1.75
C GLN A 903 -38.34 8.74 2.57
N GLY A 904 -37.89 9.93 2.16
CA GLY A 904 -38.34 11.21 2.72
C GLY A 904 -39.85 11.39 2.58
N PHE A 905 -40.39 11.17 1.38
CA PHE A 905 -41.83 11.22 1.12
C PHE A 905 -42.62 10.26 2.01
N ILE A 906 -42.18 9.00 2.12
CA ILE A 906 -42.82 7.98 2.98
C ILE A 906 -42.77 8.39 4.44
N SER A 907 -41.64 8.91 4.92
CA SER A 907 -41.49 9.39 6.30
C SER A 907 -42.45 10.55 6.59
N VAL A 908 -42.64 11.47 5.64
CA VAL A 908 -43.61 12.57 5.76
C VAL A 908 -45.04 12.04 5.78
N VAL A 909 -45.40 11.08 4.91
CA VAL A 909 -46.73 10.43 4.91
C VAL A 909 -46.97 9.73 6.25
N GLN A 910 -45.99 8.96 6.75
CA GLN A 910 -46.10 8.25 8.02
C GLN A 910 -46.25 9.20 9.21
N ARG A 911 -45.49 10.30 9.26
CA ARG A 911 -45.51 11.24 10.39
C ARG A 911 -46.67 12.22 10.35
N SER A 912 -47.06 12.69 9.16
CA SER A 912 -48.00 13.81 8.99
C SER A 912 -49.41 13.36 8.64
N VAL A 913 -49.58 12.19 8.01
CA VAL A 913 -50.89 11.68 7.57
C VAL A 913 -51.31 10.46 8.41
N LEU A 914 -50.45 9.45 8.54
CA LEU A 914 -50.84 8.19 9.21
C LEU A 914 -50.90 8.28 10.74
N LYS A 915 -50.17 9.20 11.37
CA LYS A 915 -50.24 9.42 12.84
C LYS A 915 -51.40 10.31 13.26
N ASP A 916 -51.96 11.09 12.35
CA ASP A 916 -53.07 12.00 12.66
C ASP A 916 -54.41 11.29 12.43
N ARG A 917 -55.13 11.04 13.53
CA ARG A 917 -56.40 10.33 13.51
C ARG A 917 -57.47 11.07 12.69
N THR A 918 -57.42 12.41 12.66
CA THR A 918 -58.37 13.23 11.91
C THR A 918 -58.20 13.07 10.40
N TRP A 919 -56.97 12.79 9.94
CA TRP A 919 -56.66 12.51 8.54
C TRP A 919 -57.19 11.15 8.10
N LEU A 920 -57.02 10.12 8.92
CA LEU A 920 -57.51 8.77 8.62
C LEU A 920 -59.05 8.75 8.53
N GLU A 921 -59.74 9.36 9.50
CA GLU A 921 -61.21 9.44 9.49
C GLU A 921 -61.76 10.23 8.29
N MET A 922 -61.05 11.28 7.84
CA MET A 922 -61.39 12.03 6.64
C MET A 922 -61.20 11.20 5.36
N LEU A 923 -60.07 10.51 5.23
CA LEU A 923 -59.77 9.66 4.07
C LEU A 923 -60.75 8.48 3.99
N ASP A 924 -61.10 7.88 5.12
CA ASP A 924 -62.12 6.81 5.20
C ASP A 924 -63.52 7.31 4.79
N GLY A 925 -63.92 8.49 5.27
CA GLY A 925 -65.20 9.10 4.89
C GLY A 925 -65.29 9.44 3.40
N LEU A 926 -64.22 9.99 2.84
CA LEU A 926 -64.10 10.27 1.40
C LEU A 926 -64.07 8.98 0.58
N TRP A 927 -63.32 7.98 1.03
CA TRP A 927 -63.23 6.68 0.35
C TRP A 927 -64.59 5.99 0.24
N LYS A 928 -65.38 5.99 1.33
CA LYS A 928 -66.75 5.44 1.33
C LYS A 928 -67.69 6.20 0.39
N THR A 929 -67.54 7.53 0.30
CA THR A 929 -68.37 8.38 -0.58
C THR A 929 -68.06 8.15 -2.08
N LEU A 930 -66.83 7.76 -2.40
CA LEU A 930 -66.37 7.51 -3.77
C LEU A 930 -66.71 6.10 -4.27
N LEU A 931 -67.13 5.19 -3.37
CA LEU A 931 -67.53 3.83 -3.72
C LEU A 931 -69.02 3.77 -4.10
N PRO A 932 -69.40 3.10 -5.21
CA PRO A 932 -68.55 2.45 -6.20
C PRO A 932 -67.92 3.45 -7.18
N HIS A 933 -66.64 3.26 -7.53
CA HIS A 933 -65.88 4.14 -8.45
C HIS A 933 -66.48 4.26 -9.86
N LYS A 934 -67.50 3.46 -10.20
CA LYS A 934 -68.24 3.55 -11.46
C LYS A 934 -69.30 4.66 -11.47
N LYS A 935 -69.80 5.11 -10.31
CA LYS A 935 -70.88 6.10 -10.18
C LYS A 935 -70.35 7.55 -10.22
N ILE A 936 -71.12 8.47 -10.77
CA ILE A 936 -70.79 9.92 -10.80
C ILE A 936 -70.96 10.52 -9.40
N VAL A 937 -70.09 11.47 -9.03
CA VAL A 937 -70.16 12.18 -7.74
C VAL A 937 -71.05 13.42 -7.88
N GLU A 938 -72.06 13.54 -7.02
CA GLU A 938 -72.94 14.71 -6.97
C GLU A 938 -72.21 15.94 -6.41
N ASN A 939 -72.25 17.09 -7.12
CA ASN A 939 -71.53 18.33 -6.77
C ASN A 939 -70.02 18.15 -6.52
N PRO A 940 -69.26 17.66 -7.51
CA PRO A 940 -67.85 17.28 -7.34
C PRO A 940 -66.96 18.46 -6.93
N LEU A 941 -67.26 19.68 -7.41
CA LEU A 941 -66.56 20.91 -7.03
C LEU A 941 -66.56 21.16 -5.52
N LYS A 942 -67.69 20.96 -4.83
CA LYS A 942 -67.80 21.20 -3.38
C LYS A 942 -67.07 20.13 -2.58
N VAL A 943 -67.25 18.86 -2.97
CA VAL A 943 -66.66 17.69 -2.29
C VAL A 943 -65.12 17.74 -2.36
N TYR A 944 -64.55 17.89 -3.55
CA TYR A 944 -63.10 17.89 -3.73
C TYR A 944 -62.42 19.17 -3.20
N THR A 945 -63.07 20.34 -3.32
CA THR A 945 -62.51 21.58 -2.77
C THR A 945 -62.46 21.54 -1.24
N SER A 946 -63.49 20.98 -0.58
CA SER A 946 -63.52 20.80 0.87
C SER A 946 -62.42 19.84 1.36
N ALA A 947 -62.22 18.73 0.65
CA ALA A 947 -61.14 17.77 0.94
C ALA A 947 -59.75 18.41 0.76
N ASN A 948 -59.53 19.15 -0.33
CA ASN A 948 -58.23 19.76 -0.61
C ASN A 948 -57.87 20.92 0.34
N GLN A 949 -58.85 21.69 0.82
CA GLN A 949 -58.60 22.76 1.80
C GLN A 949 -57.99 22.23 3.09
N ARG A 950 -58.43 21.05 3.56
CA ARG A 950 -57.87 20.39 4.75
C ARG A 950 -56.46 19.83 4.50
N ALA A 951 -56.15 19.49 3.24
CA ALA A 951 -54.90 18.88 2.84
C ALA A 951 -53.78 19.87 2.44
N ASN A 952 -54.10 21.17 2.34
CA ASN A 952 -53.19 22.22 1.87
C ASN A 952 -51.87 22.36 2.66
N LYS A 953 -51.82 21.94 3.93
CA LYS A 953 -50.59 22.03 4.75
C LYS A 953 -49.51 21.02 4.33
N VAL A 954 -49.89 19.92 3.67
CA VAL A 954 -49.00 18.80 3.32
C VAL A 954 -48.50 18.91 1.88
N TRP A 955 -49.27 19.58 1.01
CA TRP A 955 -48.98 19.75 -0.42
C TRP A 955 -47.64 20.43 -0.76
N PRO A 956 -47.14 21.43 -0.01
CA PRO A 956 -45.83 22.04 -0.31
C PRO A 956 -44.65 21.06 -0.24
N THR A 957 -44.67 20.11 0.70
CA THR A 957 -43.61 19.09 0.81
C THR A 957 -43.77 18.00 -0.24
N PHE A 958 -45.02 17.66 -0.58
CA PHE A 958 -45.33 16.64 -1.61
C PHE A 958 -44.94 17.11 -3.01
N ILE A 959 -45.21 18.38 -3.34
CA ILE A 959 -44.83 18.95 -4.63
C ILE A 959 -43.31 19.06 -4.76
N GLU A 960 -42.61 19.46 -3.71
CA GLU A 960 -41.14 19.46 -3.72
C GLU A 960 -40.57 18.05 -3.99
N ALA A 961 -41.09 17.02 -3.32
CA ALA A 961 -40.66 15.64 -3.54
C ALA A 961 -40.99 15.15 -4.96
N ALA A 962 -42.25 15.32 -5.41
CA ALA A 962 -42.70 14.86 -6.73
C ALA A 962 -41.94 15.55 -7.88
N MET A 963 -41.78 16.87 -7.80
CA MET A 963 -41.03 17.65 -8.80
C MET A 963 -39.57 17.24 -8.85
N ARG A 964 -38.91 17.05 -7.70
CA ARG A 964 -37.50 16.63 -7.64
C ARG A 964 -37.31 15.21 -8.20
N ILE A 965 -38.18 14.27 -7.84
CA ILE A 965 -38.14 12.90 -8.38
C ILE A 965 -38.30 12.95 -9.90
N GLY A 966 -39.34 13.63 -10.40
CA GLY A 966 -39.60 13.71 -11.84
C GLY A 966 -38.49 14.39 -12.63
N GLN A 967 -37.90 15.45 -12.09
CA GLN A 967 -36.74 16.12 -12.70
C GLN A 967 -35.53 15.17 -12.79
N ILE A 968 -35.23 14.41 -11.73
CA ILE A 968 -34.14 13.44 -11.74
C ILE A 968 -34.43 12.32 -12.77
N GLN A 969 -35.67 11.85 -12.86
CA GLN A 969 -36.05 10.81 -13.83
C GLN A 969 -35.93 11.28 -15.29
N LEU A 970 -36.31 12.52 -15.59
CA LEU A 970 -36.10 13.13 -16.90
C LEU A 970 -34.61 13.22 -17.25
N ILE A 971 -33.77 13.63 -16.30
CA ILE A 971 -32.31 13.65 -16.47
C ILE A 971 -31.78 12.24 -16.75
N LYS A 972 -32.20 11.23 -15.99
CA LYS A 972 -31.82 9.83 -16.20
C LYS A 972 -32.23 9.32 -17.58
N GLN A 973 -33.41 9.72 -18.08
CA GLN A 973 -33.85 9.38 -19.43
C GLN A 973 -32.95 10.01 -20.50
N GLN A 974 -32.54 11.27 -20.34
CA GLN A 974 -31.58 11.92 -21.26
C GLN A 974 -30.20 11.24 -21.21
N ILE A 975 -29.74 10.81 -20.04
CA ILE A 975 -28.51 10.01 -19.90
C ILE A 975 -28.64 8.67 -20.65
N ALA A 976 -29.74 7.95 -20.48
CA ALA A 976 -29.98 6.68 -21.17
C ALA A 976 -30.03 6.86 -22.71
N ASN A 977 -30.63 7.94 -23.20
CA ASN A 977 -30.65 8.27 -24.62
C ASN A 977 -29.25 8.50 -25.20
N GLU A 978 -28.41 9.28 -24.51
CA GLU A 978 -27.01 9.52 -24.93
C GLU A 978 -26.19 8.22 -24.88
N LEU A 979 -26.34 7.40 -23.83
CA LEU A 979 -25.66 6.09 -23.73
C LEU A 979 -26.04 5.15 -24.87
N ASN A 980 -27.33 5.08 -25.22
CA ASN A 980 -27.84 4.27 -26.31
C ASN A 980 -27.34 4.76 -27.66
N PHE A 981 -27.35 6.08 -27.87
CA PHE A 981 -26.79 6.71 -29.06
C PHE A 981 -25.30 6.39 -29.22
N ALA A 982 -24.51 6.60 -28.16
CA ALA A 982 -23.07 6.31 -28.14
C ALA A 982 -22.80 4.81 -28.40
N CYS A 983 -23.51 3.91 -27.73
CA CYS A 983 -23.30 2.47 -27.89
C CYS A 983 -23.60 1.98 -29.31
N LYS A 984 -24.65 2.50 -29.96
CA LYS A 984 -24.96 2.17 -31.36
C LYS A 984 -23.86 2.61 -32.33
N PHE A 985 -23.13 3.67 -32.01
CA PHE A 985 -22.04 4.18 -32.83
C PHE A 985 -20.72 3.45 -32.53
N GLU A 986 -20.34 3.34 -31.26
CA GLU A 986 -19.03 2.80 -30.84
C GLU A 986 -19.00 1.26 -30.76
N SER A 987 -20.13 0.60 -30.52
CA SER A 987 -20.19 -0.85 -30.24
C SER A 987 -21.51 -1.49 -30.71
N LYS A 988 -21.79 -1.38 -32.02
CA LYS A 988 -23.02 -1.89 -32.66
C LYS A 988 -23.33 -3.36 -32.35
N PHE A 989 -22.31 -4.23 -32.32
CA PHE A 989 -22.50 -5.65 -32.03
C PHE A 989 -22.95 -5.91 -30.59
N LEU A 990 -22.40 -5.15 -29.63
CA LEU A 990 -22.81 -5.24 -28.22
C LEU A 990 -24.26 -4.79 -28.06
N ALA A 991 -24.62 -3.64 -28.64
CA ALA A 991 -26.00 -3.15 -28.62
C ALA A 991 -26.99 -4.17 -29.20
N SER A 992 -26.65 -4.76 -30.36
CA SER A 992 -27.48 -5.78 -31.00
C SER A 992 -27.59 -7.06 -30.15
N GLY A 993 -26.48 -7.53 -29.57
CA GLY A 993 -26.45 -8.73 -28.74
C GLY A 993 -27.29 -8.57 -27.46
N VAL A 994 -27.10 -7.46 -26.75
CA VAL A 994 -27.85 -7.16 -25.51
C VAL A 994 -29.35 -6.97 -25.81
N ALA A 995 -29.69 -6.26 -26.88
CA ALA A 995 -31.09 -6.08 -27.29
C ALA A 995 -31.77 -7.42 -27.65
N THR A 996 -31.05 -8.28 -28.38
CA THR A 996 -31.55 -9.61 -28.76
C THR A 996 -31.75 -10.49 -27.54
N MET A 997 -30.79 -10.48 -26.61
CA MET A 997 -30.87 -11.24 -25.37
C MET A 997 -32.03 -10.79 -24.49
N ASN A 998 -32.21 -9.48 -24.32
CA ASN A 998 -33.33 -8.91 -23.57
C ASN A 998 -34.68 -9.30 -24.21
N LYS A 999 -34.79 -9.18 -25.53
CA LYS A 999 -36.00 -9.58 -26.26
C LYS A 999 -36.30 -11.08 -26.10
N ALA A 1000 -35.27 -11.93 -26.17
CA ALA A 1000 -35.43 -13.37 -26.01
C ALA A 1000 -35.94 -13.73 -24.61
N LEU A 1001 -35.39 -13.11 -23.55
CA LEU A 1001 -35.85 -13.32 -22.18
C LEU A 1001 -37.28 -12.81 -21.95
N LEU A 1002 -37.60 -11.60 -22.42
CA LEU A 1002 -38.97 -11.08 -22.33
C LEU A 1002 -39.97 -11.99 -23.06
N THR A 1003 -39.59 -12.52 -24.23
CA THR A 1003 -40.43 -13.48 -24.98
C THR A 1003 -40.62 -14.79 -24.21
N ALA A 1004 -39.59 -15.27 -23.50
CA ALA A 1004 -39.68 -16.47 -22.66
C ALA A 1004 -40.59 -16.25 -21.44
N VAL A 1005 -40.48 -15.09 -20.79
CA VAL A 1005 -41.37 -14.69 -19.69
C VAL A 1005 -42.82 -14.59 -20.17
N GLU A 1006 -43.08 -13.93 -21.29
CA GLU A 1006 -44.41 -13.85 -21.88
C GLU A 1006 -44.96 -15.22 -22.28
N ALA A 1007 -44.11 -16.13 -22.77
CA ALA A 1007 -44.50 -17.48 -23.13
C ALA A 1007 -44.92 -18.30 -21.89
N HIS A 1008 -44.24 -18.11 -20.75
CA HIS A 1008 -44.61 -18.73 -19.49
C HIS A 1008 -45.96 -18.20 -18.95
N TYR A 1009 -46.19 -16.89 -19.00
CA TYR A 1009 -47.48 -16.32 -18.58
C TYR A 1009 -48.66 -16.73 -19.48
N LYS A 1010 -48.39 -17.09 -20.74
CA LYS A 1010 -49.38 -17.65 -21.67
C LYS A 1010 -49.59 -19.15 -21.47
N ASP A 1011 -48.55 -19.87 -21.07
CA ASP A 1011 -48.51 -21.32 -20.92
C ASP A 1011 -47.65 -21.71 -19.69
N PRO A 1012 -48.29 -21.96 -18.52
CA PRO A 1012 -47.60 -22.25 -17.27
C PRO A 1012 -46.74 -23.51 -17.27
N GLU A 1013 -46.87 -24.39 -18.27
CA GLU A 1013 -46.05 -25.61 -18.41
C GLU A 1013 -44.63 -25.31 -18.90
N ARG A 1014 -44.40 -24.13 -19.51
CA ARG A 1014 -43.08 -23.71 -19.95
C ARG A 1014 -42.24 -23.26 -18.76
N PRO A 1015 -40.92 -23.51 -18.73
CA PRO A 1015 -40.10 -23.09 -17.60
C PRO A 1015 -40.01 -21.55 -17.52
N TYR A 1016 -40.31 -20.99 -16.35
CA TYR A 1016 -39.97 -19.60 -16.03
C TYR A 1016 -38.43 -19.49 -15.94
N PRO A 1017 -37.80 -18.45 -16.49
CA PRO A 1017 -36.38 -18.21 -16.28
C PRO A 1017 -36.12 -18.10 -14.77
N SER A 1018 -35.41 -19.06 -14.17
CA SER A 1018 -35.28 -19.18 -12.72
C SER A 1018 -34.77 -17.89 -12.06
N ASP A 1019 -35.40 -17.46 -10.96
CA ASP A 1019 -35.00 -16.31 -10.14
C ASP A 1019 -33.56 -16.44 -9.59
N ASP A 1020 -33.06 -17.67 -9.44
CA ASP A 1020 -31.68 -17.98 -9.03
C ASP A 1020 -30.63 -17.79 -10.15
N SER A 1021 -31.03 -17.43 -11.37
CA SER A 1021 -30.09 -17.19 -12.45
C SER A 1021 -29.45 -15.80 -12.30
N MET A 1022 -28.19 -15.79 -11.87
CA MET A 1022 -27.26 -14.65 -11.87
C MET A 1022 -27.32 -13.83 -13.20
N MET A 1023 -27.75 -14.47 -14.28
CA MET A 1023 -28.05 -13.91 -15.61
C MET A 1023 -29.01 -12.70 -15.62
N MET A 1024 -30.13 -12.70 -14.87
CA MET A 1024 -31.08 -11.57 -14.92
C MET A 1024 -30.48 -10.29 -14.32
N TYR A 1025 -29.78 -10.45 -13.19
CA TYR A 1025 -29.09 -9.37 -12.51
C TYR A 1025 -27.93 -8.82 -13.36
N GLU A 1026 -27.13 -9.71 -13.95
CA GLU A 1026 -26.03 -9.30 -14.84
C GLU A 1026 -26.54 -8.60 -16.10
N LEU A 1027 -27.60 -9.12 -16.74
CA LEU A 1027 -28.17 -8.50 -17.94
C LEU A 1027 -28.73 -7.11 -17.64
N THR A 1028 -29.37 -6.90 -16.50
CA THR A 1028 -29.86 -5.56 -16.12
C THR A 1028 -28.71 -4.56 -16.03
N SER A 1029 -27.56 -4.97 -15.50
CA SER A 1029 -26.37 -4.12 -15.45
C SER A 1029 -25.84 -3.76 -16.84
N TYR A 1030 -25.90 -4.68 -17.81
CA TYR A 1030 -25.54 -4.42 -19.20
C TYR A 1030 -26.58 -3.53 -19.91
N LEU A 1031 -27.87 -3.72 -19.65
CA LEU A 1031 -28.96 -2.91 -20.19
C LEU A 1031 -28.87 -1.45 -19.73
N ASP A 1032 -28.62 -1.24 -18.43
CA ASP A 1032 -28.40 0.08 -17.85
C ASP A 1032 -27.14 0.74 -18.48
N GLY A 1033 -26.05 -0.03 -18.66
CA GLY A 1033 -24.81 0.47 -19.26
C GLY A 1033 -24.91 0.83 -20.75
N VAL A 1034 -25.80 0.17 -21.50
CA VAL A 1034 -26.09 0.45 -22.91
C VAL A 1034 -27.19 1.52 -23.08
N GLY A 1035 -27.83 1.98 -21.99
CA GLY A 1035 -28.94 2.93 -22.07
C GLY A 1035 -30.24 2.34 -22.60
N MET A 1036 -30.42 1.02 -22.47
CA MET A 1036 -31.67 0.31 -22.80
C MET A 1036 -32.56 0.07 -21.57
N GLY A 1037 -32.12 0.50 -20.38
CA GLY A 1037 -32.92 0.45 -19.16
C GLY A 1037 -34.05 1.47 -19.14
N GLU A 1038 -35.24 1.06 -18.72
CA GLU A 1038 -36.39 1.96 -18.57
C GLU A 1038 -36.35 2.67 -17.20
N ALA A 1039 -35.80 3.89 -17.15
CA ALA A 1039 -35.61 4.64 -15.90
C ALA A 1039 -36.91 4.86 -15.09
N ILE A 1040 -38.02 5.11 -15.79
CA ILE A 1040 -39.34 5.44 -15.19
C ILE A 1040 -40.00 4.23 -14.52
N LYS A 1041 -39.81 3.02 -15.07
CA LYS A 1041 -40.42 1.78 -14.55
C LYS A 1041 -39.57 1.08 -13.49
N LYS A 1042 -38.40 1.63 -13.15
CA LYS A 1042 -37.47 1.05 -12.18
C LYS A 1042 -38.06 1.13 -10.76
N ILE A 1043 -37.98 0.02 -10.04
CA ILE A 1043 -38.36 -0.07 -8.63
C ILE A 1043 -37.11 0.22 -7.78
N TYR A 1044 -37.19 1.26 -6.95
CA TYR A 1044 -36.11 1.77 -6.11
C TYR A 1044 -36.21 1.31 -4.65
N ILE A 1045 -37.43 1.13 -4.14
CA ILE A 1045 -37.67 0.80 -2.74
C ILE A 1045 -38.72 -0.30 -2.60
N THR A 1046 -38.57 -1.13 -1.58
CA THR A 1046 -39.62 -2.06 -1.13
C THR A 1046 -40.37 -1.41 0.03
N THR A 1047 -41.70 -1.33 -0.07
CA THR A 1047 -42.52 -0.59 0.89
C THR A 1047 -43.58 -1.48 1.53
N LYS A 1048 -43.95 -1.17 2.78
CA LYS A 1048 -45.14 -1.74 3.41
C LYS A 1048 -46.38 -1.03 2.86
N ARG A 1049 -47.50 -1.73 2.76
CA ARG A 1049 -48.77 -1.18 2.27
C ARG A 1049 -49.18 0.06 3.07
N ILE A 1050 -49.39 1.18 2.37
CA ILE A 1050 -49.87 2.43 2.96
C ILE A 1050 -51.39 2.52 2.74
N PRO A 1051 -52.21 2.67 3.81
CA PRO A 1051 -53.65 2.86 3.68
C PRO A 1051 -54.01 4.11 2.86
N HIS A 1052 -55.02 4.00 1.97
CA HIS A 1052 -55.56 5.11 1.17
C HIS A 1052 -54.54 5.91 0.32
N LEU A 1053 -53.39 5.32 -0.01
CA LEU A 1053 -52.36 5.99 -0.79
C LEU A 1053 -52.86 6.47 -2.16
N SER A 1054 -53.67 5.66 -2.84
CA SER A 1054 -54.28 6.00 -4.13
C SER A 1054 -55.18 7.24 -4.04
N LEU A 1055 -55.96 7.35 -2.96
CA LEU A 1055 -56.79 8.53 -2.69
C LEU A 1055 -55.95 9.77 -2.37
N LEU A 1056 -54.89 9.61 -1.58
CA LEU A 1056 -53.98 10.69 -1.22
C LEU A 1056 -53.26 11.24 -2.46
N CYS A 1057 -52.75 10.37 -3.33
CA CYS A 1057 -52.13 10.73 -4.60
C CYS A 1057 -53.14 11.43 -5.52
N PHE A 1058 -54.38 10.97 -5.56
CA PHE A 1058 -55.45 11.58 -6.35
C PHE A 1058 -55.80 13.00 -5.90
N LEU A 1059 -56.03 13.22 -4.60
CA LEU A 1059 -56.30 14.56 -4.04
C LEU A 1059 -55.14 15.52 -4.33
N PHE A 1060 -53.91 15.02 -4.18
CA PHE A 1060 -52.71 15.75 -4.53
C PHE A 1060 -52.67 16.13 -6.02
N THR A 1061 -52.92 15.18 -6.94
CA THR A 1061 -52.93 15.46 -8.39
C THR A 1061 -53.96 16.53 -8.78
N ILE A 1062 -55.18 16.48 -8.26
CA ILE A 1062 -56.21 17.50 -8.55
C ILE A 1062 -55.80 18.88 -8.04
N SER A 1063 -55.18 18.96 -6.85
CA SER A 1063 -54.75 20.23 -6.27
C SER A 1063 -53.73 20.96 -7.15
N GLN A 1064 -52.88 20.22 -7.87
CA GLN A 1064 -51.87 20.78 -8.76
C GLN A 1064 -52.41 21.00 -10.18
N LEU A 1065 -53.33 20.16 -10.66
CA LEU A 1065 -53.94 20.30 -11.98
C LEU A 1065 -54.67 21.65 -12.15
N GLN A 1066 -55.27 22.18 -11.08
CA GLN A 1066 -55.91 23.50 -11.08
C GLN A 1066 -54.94 24.64 -11.44
N LYS A 1067 -53.63 24.45 -11.25
CA LYS A 1067 -52.57 25.42 -11.53
C LYS A 1067 -51.98 25.29 -12.94
N LEU A 1068 -52.39 24.28 -13.71
CA LEU A 1068 -51.90 24.02 -15.07
C LEU A 1068 -52.92 24.45 -16.14
N GLN A 1069 -52.43 24.89 -17.29
CA GLN A 1069 -53.21 25.22 -18.49
C GLN A 1069 -52.59 24.59 -19.74
N TYR A 1070 -53.42 24.22 -20.71
CA TYR A 1070 -52.94 23.63 -21.95
C TYR A 1070 -52.48 24.72 -22.93
N SER A 1071 -51.24 24.59 -23.41
CA SER A 1071 -50.64 25.46 -24.41
C SER A 1071 -50.62 24.77 -25.77
N LYS A 1072 -51.41 25.28 -26.73
CA LYS A 1072 -51.46 24.74 -28.10
C LYS A 1072 -50.09 24.75 -28.82
N PRO A 1073 -49.26 25.81 -28.75
CA PRO A 1073 -47.96 25.82 -29.44
C PRO A 1073 -46.95 24.82 -28.91
N LEU A 1074 -47.04 24.46 -27.63
CA LEU A 1074 -46.13 23.51 -26.96
C LEU A 1074 -46.70 22.09 -26.88
N CYS A 1075 -47.92 21.88 -27.42
CA CYS A 1075 -48.69 20.65 -27.30
C CYS A 1075 -48.68 20.03 -25.89
N GLY A 1076 -48.70 20.87 -24.84
CA GLY A 1076 -48.42 20.42 -23.48
C GLY A 1076 -49.04 21.32 -22.41
N LEU A 1077 -49.05 20.82 -21.16
CA LEU A 1077 -49.50 21.57 -19.99
C LEU A 1077 -48.38 22.48 -19.49
N VAL A 1078 -48.71 23.73 -19.24
CA VAL A 1078 -47.80 24.76 -18.70
C VAL A 1078 -48.46 25.37 -17.48
N SER A 1079 -47.64 25.90 -16.56
CA SER A 1079 -48.15 26.64 -15.41
C SER A 1079 -49.01 27.85 -15.81
N LYS A 1080 -50.10 28.11 -15.06
CA LYS A 1080 -50.98 29.28 -15.24
C LYS A 1080 -50.29 30.57 -14.82
N LYS A 1081 -49.52 30.56 -13.72
CA LYS A 1081 -48.77 31.73 -13.25
C LYS A 1081 -47.27 31.40 -13.19
N PRO A 1082 -46.37 32.32 -13.61
CA PRO A 1082 -44.93 32.11 -13.50
C PRO A 1082 -44.42 31.89 -12.07
N THR A 1083 -45.20 32.27 -11.06
CA THR A 1083 -44.92 32.07 -9.63
C THR A 1083 -45.36 30.71 -9.09
N ASP A 1084 -46.19 29.97 -9.83
CA ASP A 1084 -46.65 28.66 -9.37
C ASP A 1084 -45.51 27.65 -9.60
N ALA A 1085 -45.10 26.97 -8.53
CA ALA A 1085 -43.91 26.11 -8.51
C ALA A 1085 -44.11 24.72 -9.17
N VAL A 1086 -45.04 24.59 -10.12
CA VAL A 1086 -45.41 23.32 -10.76
C VAL A 1086 -45.07 23.38 -12.24
N ASP A 1087 -44.24 22.44 -12.69
CA ASP A 1087 -43.98 22.18 -14.11
C ASP A 1087 -44.55 20.80 -14.46
N ALA A 1088 -45.33 20.72 -15.54
CA ALA A 1088 -46.23 19.59 -15.77
C ALA A 1088 -45.49 18.28 -16.12
N PRO A 1089 -44.49 18.25 -17.02
CA PRO A 1089 -43.81 16.99 -17.34
C PRO A 1089 -43.03 16.39 -16.16
N PRO A 1090 -42.21 17.16 -15.39
CA PRO A 1090 -41.59 16.63 -14.18
C PRO A 1090 -42.64 16.19 -13.14
N PHE A 1091 -43.73 16.93 -12.96
CA PHE A 1091 -44.80 16.53 -12.03
C PHE A 1091 -45.41 15.18 -12.40
N ILE A 1092 -45.77 14.99 -13.67
CA ILE A 1092 -46.38 13.74 -14.17
C ILE A 1092 -45.43 12.57 -13.97
N ILE A 1093 -44.17 12.72 -14.38
CA ILE A 1093 -43.17 11.65 -14.25
C ILE A 1093 -42.89 11.34 -12.78
N GLY A 1094 -42.81 12.37 -11.93
CA GLY A 1094 -42.67 12.19 -10.48
C GLY A 1094 -43.81 11.36 -9.87
N MET A 1095 -45.06 11.66 -10.25
CA MET A 1095 -46.23 10.90 -9.79
C MET A 1095 -46.24 9.46 -10.32
N ILE A 1096 -45.87 9.26 -11.59
CA ILE A 1096 -45.73 7.93 -12.19
C ILE A 1096 -44.69 7.13 -11.41
N THR A 1097 -43.48 7.66 -11.25
CA THR A 1097 -42.41 6.97 -10.52
C THR A 1097 -42.81 6.65 -9.09
N LEU A 1098 -43.50 7.55 -8.40
CA LEU A 1098 -44.00 7.32 -7.04
C LEU A 1098 -45.00 6.17 -6.98
N LEU A 1099 -46.02 6.17 -7.84
CA LEU A 1099 -47.04 5.11 -7.87
C LEU A 1099 -46.45 3.73 -8.22
N HIS A 1100 -45.45 3.68 -9.10
CA HIS A 1100 -44.76 2.43 -9.47
C HIS A 1100 -43.93 1.81 -8.34
N GLN A 1101 -43.64 2.54 -7.25
CA GLN A 1101 -42.95 1.97 -6.07
C GLN A 1101 -43.88 1.16 -5.15
N PHE A 1102 -45.19 1.23 -5.39
CA PHE A 1102 -46.21 0.55 -4.60
C PHE A 1102 -46.90 -0.53 -5.44
N HIS A 1103 -47.80 -1.29 -4.81
CA HIS A 1103 -48.49 -2.38 -5.48
C HIS A 1103 -49.33 -1.86 -6.66
N VAL A 1104 -49.40 -2.64 -7.74
CA VAL A 1104 -50.09 -2.27 -8.99
C VAL A 1104 -51.57 -1.88 -8.74
N ASP A 1105 -52.21 -2.50 -7.76
CA ASP A 1105 -53.59 -2.18 -7.36
C ASP A 1105 -53.80 -0.71 -6.94
N ASP A 1106 -52.80 -0.08 -6.31
CA ASP A 1106 -52.93 1.32 -5.89
C ASP A 1106 -52.92 2.25 -7.10
N THR A 1107 -52.13 1.91 -8.14
CA THR A 1107 -52.14 2.60 -9.43
C THR A 1107 -53.46 2.41 -10.16
N ASN A 1108 -54.00 1.19 -10.19
CA ASN A 1108 -55.29 0.89 -10.81
C ASN A 1108 -56.42 1.68 -10.13
N LYS A 1109 -56.47 1.67 -8.78
CA LYS A 1109 -57.45 2.45 -8.00
C LYS A 1109 -57.30 3.95 -8.22
N PHE A 1110 -56.06 4.46 -8.27
CA PHE A 1110 -55.81 5.87 -8.57
C PHE A 1110 -56.39 6.26 -9.95
N ILE A 1111 -56.20 5.43 -10.98
CA ILE A 1111 -56.75 5.64 -12.32
C ILE A 1111 -58.28 5.56 -12.31
N GLU A 1112 -58.88 4.60 -11.60
CA GLU A 1112 -60.34 4.49 -11.47
C GLU A 1112 -60.98 5.74 -10.87
N ILE A 1113 -60.39 6.27 -9.79
CA ILE A 1113 -60.87 7.48 -9.10
C ILE A 1113 -60.67 8.71 -10.00
N LEU A 1114 -59.56 8.79 -10.75
CA LEU A 1114 -59.32 9.87 -11.71
C LEU A 1114 -60.31 9.82 -12.88
N GLY A 1115 -60.65 8.62 -13.36
CA GLY A 1115 -61.70 8.41 -14.37
C GLY A 1115 -63.10 8.74 -13.84
N GLN A 1116 -63.38 8.51 -12.55
CA GLN A 1116 -64.61 8.94 -11.89
C GLN A 1116 -64.69 10.46 -11.80
N TYR A 1117 -63.59 11.13 -11.43
CA TYR A 1117 -63.48 12.58 -11.41
C TYR A 1117 -63.78 13.19 -12.79
N LEU A 1118 -63.11 12.73 -13.84
CA LEU A 1118 -63.33 13.24 -15.20
C LEU A 1118 -64.79 13.06 -15.65
N ARG A 1119 -65.38 11.87 -15.44
CA ARG A 1119 -66.80 11.59 -15.75
C ARG A 1119 -67.80 12.39 -14.90
N SER A 1120 -67.35 13.02 -13.82
CA SER A 1120 -68.21 13.87 -12.98
C SER A 1120 -68.16 15.35 -13.38
N PHE A 1121 -67.17 15.75 -14.20
CA PHE A 1121 -66.99 17.12 -14.70
C PHE A 1121 -67.28 17.26 -16.21
N VAL A 1122 -67.27 16.15 -16.93
CA VAL A 1122 -67.82 15.99 -18.29
C VAL A 1122 -69.29 15.62 -18.16
#